data_AF-A0A2U4AVL0-F1
#
_entry.id   AF-A0A2U4AVL0-F1
#
_cell.length_a   1.000
_cell.length_b   1.000
_cell.length_c   1.000
_cell.angle_alpha   90.00
_cell.angle_beta   90.00
_cell.angle_gamma   90.00
#
_symmetry.space_group_name_H-M   'P 1'
#
loop_
_entity.id
_entity.type
_entity.pdbx_description
1 polymer ?
#
loop_
_entity_poly.entity_id
_entity_poly.type
_entity_poly.pdbx_seq_one_letter_code
_entity_poly.pdbx_strand_id
1 'polypeptide(L)'
;MDNCPAASTFLTDSLELELETEWCKPPCFSCDFDNRGGGKHFSGESYLSSGALKRLILNLDPLPTNFEEDTVEIFGIQWVTETALVNSSRVLFHLLRQQLYNLETLLQANCDFGKISTLHCKAANIRQQCVTFLHYVKVFIFRSLQVQNAESHVPVHPYQTLEAQLPSVLIDELHGLLLYIGHLSELPIINTGAFVNQNQTKLFPPSWHLLHLHLDIHWLVLEILHMLGEKLKQVIYSHQFMNLAGDNLTNVSLFEEHCENLLCDLINLSLNRYDKVRPSEALMSHHCPCPCIKELWVLLIHLLNHRSKWSLSESFWNWLNKVLKTLFEKSNDRRRPSVPVIQPRDPLGFSWWMITHVASFYQFDRHGIPDEMRQMESNWNFVEELLKKSINVQDGVLEEQLRMYLHCCLTLCDFWEPNIAVVTILWEYYSKNLNSSFSISRLPLKGLTYVIKSPLSMLEMVKTCCCDKQDHDLYKSSSSYTFFLCILAKVLKKAMKNNGPHPWKQVKGRIYSKFHQKRMEELTEVGLQNFFSLFLLLACVAEVEDVASHVLGLLNFLKPAFITSPLIWKGQMAFLLMYTQKNLDISVLAEIFSGAFREKAKEFLVSKNDEMGQKQTLWSLLSIYIDGVQEVFETSHCLHPSHEKLLNDGFSMLLRACQESELRTVLSFLQAVLARIRSMHQQLCQELQRENVDLIVQSSLSAKERHLAAVASALWRHFFSFLKSQRMSQIVPPSQLADAAADFTLLAMDLPSTAPSDLQPQPVTSMIQLFGWDDIVWPQVVARYLSHFLQNSMLCEALSHSGCVSFQALTIRSWIRCILQMYIKNLYVPDDSFIDLNTEQAVEKDYMEQLAELTRLLFKLSEVKNILSKAQVEYLPMQEGPKKALVLFLEAVGITYGNLPTLSDKSAMVTKSLEYLGEILKYIKPYLGKKISSAGLQLTYTIMGTLVKSWAQIFATSKAQKLLFRIIDCLLLPHTVLQQEKELPAPMLTAIQKSLPLYLQGMCIVCCQSQNPNAYLTQLLGNVIEQYIGRFLPASPHVLGLGQHPVLLALRNSATVPPMSSLKKCIVQVIRKSYFEFKGSLLPPRLASILAFILQLVKETNIDVSEIELLLPGVLKCLVLVSEPQVKRLATENLQYMVKACQVGSGGEPATQLTSVFRKFIEDYGMRYDYQIYSILETVAALDQQVVIHLISTLTQSLKSSEQKWGLGRNIAQREAYSKLLSHLGQVGQDEIQRLQDDNIKSIL
;
A
#
# COMPACT_ATOMS: atom_id res chain seq x y z
N MET A 1 5.31 -74.97 -22.44
CA MET A 1 4.22 -75.52 -21.60
C MET A 1 3.91 -74.43 -20.58
N ASP A 2 2.84 -73.66 -20.65
CA ASP A 2 1.63 -73.74 -21.48
C ASP A 2 1.23 -72.35 -21.96
N ASN A 3 0.80 -72.31 -23.22
CA ASN A 3 0.22 -71.17 -23.90
C ASN A 3 -1.19 -70.92 -23.37
N CYS A 4 -1.41 -69.73 -22.81
CA CYS A 4 -2.71 -69.05 -22.82
C CYS A 4 -2.46 -67.55 -23.01
N PRO A 5 -2.95 -66.91 -24.08
CA PRO A 5 -2.93 -65.46 -24.17
C PRO A 5 -4.01 -64.91 -23.22
N ALA A 6 -3.64 -63.94 -22.39
CA ALA A 6 -4.55 -63.26 -21.48
C ALA A 6 -5.70 -62.62 -22.27
N ALA A 7 -6.92 -62.92 -21.85
CA ALA A 7 -8.16 -62.48 -22.45
C ALA A 7 -8.25 -60.95 -22.52
N SER A 8 -8.80 -60.49 -23.65
CA SER A 8 -9.17 -59.11 -23.98
C SER A 8 -10.11 -58.48 -22.93
N THR A 9 -9.58 -57.60 -22.10
CA THR A 9 -10.34 -56.81 -21.11
C THR A 9 -11.06 -55.58 -21.69
N PHE A 10 -11.27 -55.51 -23.02
CA PHE A 10 -11.89 -54.36 -23.71
C PHE A 10 -13.30 -54.63 -24.27
N LEU A 11 -13.91 -55.79 -23.99
CA LEU A 11 -15.10 -56.25 -24.73
C LEU A 11 -16.45 -56.14 -24.00
N THR A 12 -16.52 -55.64 -22.76
CA THR A 12 -17.78 -55.76 -21.98
C THR A 12 -18.66 -54.51 -21.84
N ASP A 13 -18.20 -53.30 -22.16
CA ASP A 13 -19.00 -52.08 -21.90
C ASP A 13 -19.75 -51.52 -23.12
N SER A 14 -19.73 -52.19 -24.28
CA SER A 14 -20.02 -51.53 -25.57
C SER A 14 -21.31 -51.91 -26.31
N LEU A 15 -22.14 -52.80 -25.77
CA LEU A 15 -23.36 -53.28 -26.47
C LEU A 15 -24.67 -52.65 -25.98
N GLU A 16 -24.71 -52.05 -24.79
CA GLU A 16 -25.99 -51.58 -24.19
C GLU A 16 -26.40 -50.15 -24.59
N LEU A 17 -25.49 -49.34 -25.17
CA LEU A 17 -25.79 -47.95 -25.57
C LEU A 17 -26.07 -47.75 -27.08
N GLU A 18 -26.14 -48.83 -27.87
CA GLU A 18 -26.29 -48.76 -29.34
C GLU A 18 -27.74 -48.63 -29.83
N LEU A 19 -28.73 -48.58 -28.93
CA LEU A 19 -30.17 -48.63 -29.25
C LEU A 19 -30.91 -47.26 -29.22
N GLU A 20 -30.26 -46.16 -28.84
CA GLU A 20 -30.95 -44.86 -28.62
C GLU A 20 -30.86 -43.83 -29.76
N THR A 21 -30.00 -43.98 -30.77
CA THR A 21 -29.93 -43.03 -31.90
C THR A 21 -30.71 -43.55 -33.12
N GLU A 22 -31.70 -42.81 -33.60
CA GLU A 22 -32.42 -43.11 -34.85
C GLU A 22 -31.49 -42.94 -36.08
N TRP A 23 -31.10 -44.05 -36.72
CA TRP A 23 -30.19 -44.10 -37.88
C TRP A 23 -30.91 -43.82 -39.22
N CYS A 24 -31.59 -42.69 -39.35
CA CYS A 24 -32.39 -42.41 -40.56
C CYS A 24 -31.59 -41.77 -41.72
N LYS A 25 -30.36 -41.29 -41.52
CA LYS A 25 -29.56 -40.62 -42.58
C LYS A 25 -28.11 -41.10 -42.64
N PRO A 26 -27.53 -41.28 -43.86
CA PRO A 26 -26.11 -41.61 -44.01
C PRO A 26 -25.21 -40.47 -43.47
N PRO A 27 -24.05 -40.79 -42.87
CA PRO A 27 -23.15 -39.78 -42.30
C PRO A 27 -22.49 -38.94 -43.41
N CYS A 28 -22.27 -37.66 -43.12
CA CYS A 28 -21.61 -36.73 -44.04
C CYS A 28 -20.93 -35.57 -43.29
N PHE A 29 -19.96 -34.90 -43.93
CA PHE A 29 -19.26 -33.77 -43.33
C PHE A 29 -20.18 -32.55 -43.19
N SER A 30 -20.45 -32.09 -41.97
CA SER A 30 -21.26 -30.88 -41.76
C SER A 30 -20.67 -29.96 -40.70
N CYS A 31 -20.55 -28.68 -41.04
CA CYS A 31 -20.21 -27.62 -40.08
C CYS A 31 -21.44 -26.80 -39.63
N ASP A 32 -22.65 -27.32 -39.88
CA ASP A 32 -23.91 -26.76 -39.40
C ASP A 32 -24.22 -27.24 -37.97
N PHE A 33 -23.77 -26.51 -36.95
CA PHE A 33 -24.10 -26.81 -35.55
C PHE A 33 -24.13 -25.57 -34.65
N ASP A 34 -25.02 -25.59 -33.64
CA ASP A 34 -25.24 -24.47 -32.71
C ASP A 34 -24.02 -24.24 -31.81
N ASN A 35 -23.48 -23.03 -31.84
CA ASN A 35 -22.30 -22.56 -31.08
C ASN A 35 -22.46 -22.59 -29.53
N ARG A 36 -23.50 -23.21 -28.97
CA ARG A 36 -23.75 -23.25 -27.51
C ARG A 36 -22.75 -24.13 -26.74
N GLY A 37 -22.01 -25.01 -27.43
CA GLY A 37 -21.10 -26.00 -26.83
C GLY A 37 -19.60 -25.77 -27.11
N GLY A 38 -19.11 -24.54 -27.01
CA GLY A 38 -17.66 -24.26 -26.84
C GLY A 38 -16.66 -24.93 -27.80
N GLY A 39 -17.01 -25.20 -29.06
CA GLY A 39 -16.09 -25.73 -30.08
C GLY A 39 -15.50 -27.14 -29.82
N LYS A 40 -15.99 -27.86 -28.79
CA LYS A 40 -15.44 -29.17 -28.37
C LYS A 40 -16.09 -30.38 -29.04
N HIS A 41 -17.18 -30.19 -29.78
CA HIS A 41 -17.96 -31.29 -30.35
C HIS A 41 -18.10 -31.16 -31.87
N PHE A 42 -18.24 -32.31 -32.56
CA PHE A 42 -18.54 -32.40 -33.99
C PHE A 42 -20.05 -32.43 -34.22
N SER A 43 -20.51 -32.18 -35.45
CA SER A 43 -21.92 -32.29 -35.83
C SER A 43 -22.48 -33.69 -35.55
N GLY A 44 -23.73 -33.84 -35.13
CA GLY A 44 -24.35 -35.16 -34.92
C GLY A 44 -24.38 -36.05 -36.16
N GLU A 45 -24.43 -35.45 -37.36
CA GLU A 45 -24.42 -36.16 -38.66
C GLU A 45 -23.00 -36.52 -39.15
N SER A 46 -21.96 -36.19 -38.38
CA SER A 46 -20.54 -36.40 -38.74
C SER A 46 -20.14 -37.88 -38.74
N TYR A 47 -19.05 -38.24 -39.42
CA TYR A 47 -18.54 -39.63 -39.46
C TYR A 47 -18.01 -40.11 -38.10
N LEU A 48 -17.52 -39.18 -37.26
CA LEU A 48 -17.09 -39.49 -35.90
C LEU A 48 -18.27 -39.71 -34.96
N SER A 49 -19.19 -38.74 -34.87
CA SER A 49 -20.32 -38.77 -33.92
C SER A 49 -21.34 -39.86 -34.25
N SER A 50 -21.53 -40.17 -35.54
CA SER A 50 -22.40 -41.27 -35.99
C SER A 50 -21.83 -42.65 -35.66
N GLY A 51 -20.56 -42.75 -35.24
CA GLY A 51 -19.89 -44.02 -35.01
C GLY A 51 -19.51 -44.79 -36.29
N ALA A 52 -19.55 -44.13 -37.45
CA ALA A 52 -19.15 -44.73 -38.73
C ALA A 52 -17.69 -45.20 -38.71
N LEU A 53 -16.77 -44.39 -38.14
CA LEU A 53 -15.36 -44.77 -37.98
C LEU A 53 -15.19 -46.00 -37.06
N LYS A 54 -15.94 -46.09 -35.95
CA LYS A 54 -15.89 -47.25 -35.04
C LYS A 54 -16.30 -48.52 -35.78
N ARG A 55 -17.39 -48.47 -36.55
CA ARG A 55 -17.87 -49.60 -37.36
C ARG A 55 -16.85 -50.03 -38.40
N LEU A 56 -16.25 -49.07 -39.11
CA LEU A 56 -15.19 -49.33 -40.08
C LEU A 56 -14.00 -50.06 -39.44
N ILE A 57 -13.49 -49.53 -38.32
CA ILE A 57 -12.34 -50.11 -37.60
C ILE A 57 -12.65 -51.51 -37.05
N LEU A 58 -13.88 -51.75 -36.58
CA LEU A 58 -14.31 -53.04 -36.05
C LEU A 58 -14.81 -54.01 -37.14
N ASN A 59 -14.75 -53.62 -38.42
CA ASN A 59 -15.26 -54.37 -39.56
C ASN A 59 -16.74 -54.82 -39.38
N LEU A 60 -17.58 -53.89 -38.91
CA LEU A 60 -19.02 -54.07 -38.74
C LEU A 60 -19.79 -53.53 -39.96
N ASP A 61 -21.08 -53.87 -40.06
CA ASP A 61 -21.96 -53.34 -41.10
C ASP A 61 -21.93 -51.79 -41.11
N PRO A 62 -21.54 -51.16 -42.25
CA PRO A 62 -21.40 -49.71 -42.34
C PRO A 62 -22.69 -48.93 -42.04
N LEU A 63 -23.86 -49.45 -42.44
CA LEU A 63 -25.17 -48.80 -42.27
C LEU A 63 -26.25 -49.88 -42.07
N PRO A 64 -26.44 -50.39 -40.83
CA PRO A 64 -27.32 -51.52 -40.57
C PRO A 64 -28.75 -51.29 -41.06
N THR A 65 -29.31 -50.10 -40.85
CA THR A 65 -30.72 -49.76 -41.14
C THR A 65 -30.99 -49.28 -42.57
N ASN A 66 -29.97 -49.12 -43.41
CA ASN A 66 -30.14 -48.59 -44.77
C ASN A 66 -29.96 -49.70 -45.81
N PHE A 67 -30.65 -49.58 -46.95
CA PHE A 67 -30.55 -50.51 -48.09
C PHE A 67 -30.91 -51.97 -47.76
N GLU A 68 -31.92 -52.18 -46.89
CA GLU A 68 -32.46 -53.53 -46.59
C GLU A 68 -33.53 -53.97 -47.60
N GLU A 69 -34.13 -53.04 -48.33
CA GLU A 69 -35.17 -53.33 -49.34
C GLU A 69 -34.60 -53.99 -50.60
N ASP A 70 -35.41 -54.81 -51.28
CA ASP A 70 -35.05 -55.48 -52.55
C ASP A 70 -34.69 -54.49 -53.67
N THR A 71 -35.24 -53.27 -53.60
CA THR A 71 -34.96 -52.18 -54.53
C THR A 71 -34.42 -50.95 -53.82
N VAL A 72 -33.46 -50.27 -54.45
CA VAL A 72 -32.86 -49.02 -53.96
C VAL A 72 -33.04 -47.91 -54.99
N GLU A 73 -33.46 -46.73 -54.55
CA GLU A 73 -33.49 -45.53 -55.38
C GLU A 73 -32.12 -44.85 -55.40
N ILE A 74 -31.48 -44.78 -56.57
CA ILE A 74 -30.19 -44.12 -56.77
C ILE A 74 -30.32 -43.16 -57.96
N PHE A 75 -29.99 -41.88 -57.74
CA PHE A 75 -30.12 -40.79 -58.71
C PHE A 75 -31.54 -40.65 -59.32
N GLY A 76 -32.59 -40.97 -58.54
CA GLY A 76 -33.99 -40.89 -58.99
C GLY A 76 -34.48 -42.09 -59.80
N ILE A 77 -33.70 -43.18 -59.84
CA ILE A 77 -33.99 -44.41 -60.60
C ILE A 77 -34.04 -45.58 -59.60
N GLN A 78 -35.03 -46.47 -59.72
CA GLN A 78 -35.10 -47.70 -58.92
C GLN A 78 -34.20 -48.79 -59.51
N TRP A 79 -33.35 -49.38 -58.66
CA TRP A 79 -32.43 -50.46 -59.00
C TRP A 79 -32.63 -51.66 -58.07
N VAL A 80 -32.23 -52.85 -58.49
CA VAL A 80 -32.21 -54.05 -57.62
C VAL A 80 -31.00 -53.99 -56.70
N THR A 81 -31.22 -53.93 -55.39
CA THR A 81 -30.20 -53.62 -54.38
C THR A 81 -28.99 -54.54 -54.44
N GLU A 82 -29.18 -55.85 -54.62
CA GLU A 82 -28.09 -56.85 -54.62
C GLU A 82 -27.33 -56.99 -55.94
N THR A 83 -27.81 -56.42 -57.05
CA THR A 83 -27.22 -56.65 -58.38
C THR A 83 -26.88 -55.37 -59.16
N ALA A 84 -27.38 -54.22 -58.73
CA ALA A 84 -27.23 -52.95 -59.46
C ALA A 84 -25.76 -52.57 -59.69
N LEU A 85 -24.92 -52.73 -58.65
CA LEU A 85 -23.51 -52.38 -58.77
C LEU A 85 -22.76 -53.31 -59.74
N VAL A 86 -23.05 -54.62 -59.74
CA VAL A 86 -22.43 -55.59 -60.67
C VAL A 86 -22.86 -55.33 -62.11
N ASN A 87 -24.16 -55.11 -62.33
CA ASN A 87 -24.72 -54.98 -63.67
C ASN A 87 -24.48 -53.60 -64.30
N SER A 88 -24.31 -52.55 -63.50
CA SER A 88 -24.37 -51.16 -63.99
C SER A 88 -23.38 -50.20 -63.32
N SER A 89 -22.26 -50.70 -62.78
CA SER A 89 -21.19 -49.89 -62.15
C SER A 89 -20.85 -48.62 -62.95
N ARG A 90 -20.45 -48.77 -64.22
CA ARG A 90 -20.05 -47.63 -65.07
C ARG A 90 -21.15 -46.58 -65.26
N VAL A 91 -22.41 -47.02 -65.37
CA VAL A 91 -23.57 -46.14 -65.53
C VAL A 91 -23.81 -45.35 -64.25
N LEU A 92 -23.75 -46.01 -63.09
CA LEU A 92 -23.94 -45.37 -61.79
C LEU A 92 -22.83 -44.34 -61.49
N PHE A 93 -21.57 -44.65 -61.78
CA PHE A 93 -20.47 -43.67 -61.65
C PHE A 93 -20.55 -42.54 -62.68
N HIS A 94 -21.10 -42.78 -63.87
CA HIS A 94 -21.38 -41.72 -64.83
C HIS A 94 -22.47 -40.76 -64.31
N LEU A 95 -23.56 -41.28 -63.73
CA LEU A 95 -24.61 -40.46 -63.11
C LEU A 95 -24.07 -39.64 -61.93
N LEU A 96 -23.17 -40.21 -61.12
CA LEU A 96 -22.45 -39.49 -60.06
C LEU A 96 -21.68 -38.28 -60.62
N ARG A 97 -20.88 -38.48 -61.68
CA ARG A 97 -20.13 -37.40 -62.35
C ARG A 97 -21.06 -36.35 -62.96
N GLN A 98 -22.20 -36.76 -63.52
CA GLN A 98 -23.21 -35.85 -64.04
C GLN A 98 -23.80 -34.96 -62.93
N GLN A 99 -24.08 -35.52 -61.75
CA GLN A 99 -24.57 -34.74 -60.61
C GLN A 99 -23.51 -33.77 -60.07
N LEU A 100 -22.24 -34.16 -60.05
CA LEU A 100 -21.13 -33.27 -59.71
C LEU A 100 -21.04 -32.08 -60.67
N TYR A 101 -21.10 -32.34 -61.99
CA TYR A 101 -21.16 -31.28 -62.99
C TYR A 101 -22.35 -30.34 -62.78
N ASN A 102 -23.54 -30.89 -62.48
CA ASN A 102 -24.72 -30.08 -62.17
C ASN A 102 -24.46 -29.16 -60.97
N LEU A 103 -23.81 -29.64 -59.91
CA LEU A 103 -23.47 -28.82 -58.76
C LEU A 103 -22.48 -27.69 -59.10
N GLU A 104 -21.48 -27.98 -59.94
CA GLU A 104 -20.52 -26.98 -60.42
C GLU A 104 -21.21 -25.88 -61.25
N THR A 105 -22.19 -26.23 -62.10
CA THR A 105 -22.94 -25.21 -62.87
C THR A 105 -23.74 -24.26 -61.98
N LEU A 106 -24.19 -24.70 -60.80
CA LEU A 106 -24.90 -23.85 -59.83
C LEU A 106 -24.00 -22.74 -59.24
N LEU A 107 -22.68 -22.87 -59.32
CA LEU A 107 -21.73 -21.85 -58.86
C LEU A 107 -21.69 -20.61 -59.76
N GLN A 108 -22.05 -20.75 -61.04
CA GLN A 108 -22.00 -19.67 -62.03
C GLN A 108 -23.25 -18.77 -61.98
N ALA A 109 -24.25 -19.10 -61.17
CA ALA A 109 -25.46 -18.31 -61.01
C ALA A 109 -25.24 -17.13 -60.03
N ASN A 110 -25.45 -15.89 -60.48
CA ASN A 110 -25.38 -14.71 -59.61
C ASN A 110 -26.37 -14.82 -58.42
N CYS A 111 -25.84 -14.75 -57.20
CA CYS A 111 -26.61 -14.87 -55.96
C CYS A 111 -27.37 -13.58 -55.61
N ASP A 112 -28.65 -13.48 -56.02
CA ASP A 112 -29.60 -12.55 -55.42
C ASP A 112 -30.14 -13.13 -54.10
N PHE A 113 -30.31 -12.33 -53.04
CA PHE A 113 -30.81 -12.78 -51.73
C PHE A 113 -32.13 -13.59 -51.79
N GLY A 114 -32.97 -13.37 -52.80
CA GLY A 114 -34.23 -14.11 -53.01
C GLY A 114 -34.09 -15.53 -53.60
N LYS A 115 -32.93 -15.90 -54.18
CA LYS A 115 -32.72 -17.22 -54.81
C LYS A 115 -31.94 -18.21 -53.93
N ILE A 116 -31.39 -17.75 -52.80
CA ILE A 116 -30.49 -18.53 -51.93
C ILE A 116 -31.15 -19.81 -51.42
N SER A 117 -32.43 -19.79 -51.03
CA SER A 117 -33.13 -20.98 -50.54
C SER A 117 -33.29 -22.05 -51.63
N THR A 118 -33.67 -21.64 -52.85
CA THR A 118 -33.84 -22.56 -53.98
C THR A 118 -32.52 -23.17 -54.43
N LEU A 119 -31.43 -22.39 -54.45
CA LEU A 119 -30.09 -22.87 -54.77
C LEU A 119 -29.56 -23.80 -53.68
N HIS A 120 -29.80 -23.48 -52.41
CA HIS A 120 -29.44 -24.33 -51.27
C HIS A 120 -30.13 -25.70 -51.35
N CYS A 121 -31.45 -25.74 -51.53
CA CYS A 121 -32.21 -27.01 -51.60
C CYS A 121 -31.77 -27.88 -52.78
N LYS A 122 -31.52 -27.27 -53.97
CA LYS A 122 -31.02 -28.00 -55.13
C LYS A 122 -29.63 -28.58 -54.89
N ALA A 123 -28.70 -27.77 -54.38
CA ALA A 123 -27.34 -28.19 -54.08
C ALA A 123 -27.30 -29.26 -52.96
N ALA A 124 -28.14 -29.12 -51.94
CA ALA A 124 -28.28 -30.11 -50.86
C ALA A 124 -28.78 -31.46 -51.38
N ASN A 125 -29.79 -31.47 -52.26
CA ASN A 125 -30.30 -32.70 -52.87
C ASN A 125 -29.22 -33.40 -53.72
N ILE A 126 -28.52 -32.66 -54.57
CA ILE A 126 -27.41 -33.20 -55.37
C ILE A 126 -26.35 -33.85 -54.47
N ARG A 127 -25.89 -33.12 -53.44
CA ARG A 127 -24.92 -33.65 -52.48
C ARG A 127 -25.42 -34.92 -51.81
N GLN A 128 -26.67 -34.95 -51.35
CA GLN A 128 -27.27 -36.12 -50.71
C GLN A 128 -27.31 -37.33 -51.64
N GLN A 129 -27.68 -37.14 -52.93
CA GLN A 129 -27.68 -38.22 -53.92
C GLN A 129 -26.29 -38.83 -54.12
N CYS A 130 -25.26 -37.98 -54.26
CA CYS A 130 -23.88 -38.42 -54.43
C CYS A 130 -23.37 -39.20 -53.21
N VAL A 131 -23.60 -38.67 -52.00
CA VAL A 131 -23.20 -39.31 -50.73
C VAL A 131 -23.93 -40.63 -50.52
N THR A 132 -25.24 -40.68 -50.80
CA THR A 132 -26.07 -41.89 -50.68
C THR A 132 -25.56 -42.99 -51.61
N PHE A 133 -25.19 -42.66 -52.86
CA PHE A 133 -24.63 -43.63 -53.79
C PHE A 133 -23.31 -44.25 -53.29
N LEU A 134 -22.38 -43.41 -52.80
CA LEU A 134 -21.11 -43.92 -52.28
C LEU A 134 -21.29 -44.78 -51.02
N HIS A 135 -22.24 -44.44 -50.15
CA HIS A 135 -22.62 -45.31 -49.03
C HIS A 135 -23.26 -46.62 -49.48
N TYR A 136 -24.08 -46.61 -50.54
CA TYR A 136 -24.59 -47.83 -51.15
C TYR A 136 -23.45 -48.73 -51.65
N VAL A 137 -22.42 -48.17 -52.29
CA VAL A 137 -21.22 -48.94 -52.71
C VAL A 137 -20.57 -49.63 -51.50
N LYS A 138 -20.43 -48.94 -50.37
CA LYS A 138 -19.88 -49.50 -49.14
C LYS A 138 -20.71 -50.67 -48.61
N VAL A 139 -22.02 -50.47 -48.48
CA VAL A 139 -22.95 -51.48 -47.97
C VAL A 139 -23.01 -52.69 -48.91
N PHE A 140 -23.01 -52.45 -50.22
CA PHE A 140 -22.91 -53.49 -51.24
C PHE A 140 -21.63 -54.32 -51.08
N ILE A 141 -20.48 -53.65 -50.94
CA ILE A 141 -19.20 -54.33 -50.71
C ILE A 141 -19.29 -55.16 -49.43
N PHE A 142 -19.89 -54.68 -48.35
CA PHE A 142 -19.99 -55.44 -47.10
C PHE A 142 -20.95 -56.63 -47.18
N ARG A 143 -22.19 -56.42 -47.66
CA ARG A 143 -23.29 -57.41 -47.61
C ARG A 143 -23.35 -58.34 -48.81
N SER A 144 -23.16 -57.81 -50.02
CA SER A 144 -23.54 -58.51 -51.26
C SER A 144 -22.35 -59.09 -52.04
N LEU A 145 -21.16 -58.49 -51.96
CA LEU A 145 -19.98 -59.00 -52.69
C LEU A 145 -19.51 -60.35 -52.14
N GLN A 146 -19.49 -61.41 -52.95
CA GLN A 146 -18.97 -62.72 -52.50
C GLN A 146 -17.45 -62.86 -52.73
N VAL A 147 -16.74 -63.45 -51.76
CA VAL A 147 -15.30 -63.77 -51.89
C VAL A 147 -15.19 -65.12 -52.60
N GLN A 148 -14.73 -65.14 -53.86
CA GLN A 148 -14.52 -66.39 -54.58
C GLN A 148 -13.24 -67.08 -54.07
N ASN A 149 -13.37 -68.33 -53.59
CA ASN A 149 -12.22 -69.17 -53.30
C ASN A 149 -11.59 -69.63 -54.61
N ALA A 150 -10.29 -69.39 -54.79
CA ALA A 150 -9.53 -69.67 -56.01
C ALA A 150 -9.48 -71.16 -56.44
N GLU A 151 -10.16 -72.08 -55.73
CA GLU A 151 -10.06 -73.53 -55.91
C GLU A 151 -11.30 -74.20 -56.54
N SER A 152 -12.41 -73.48 -56.82
CA SER A 152 -13.60 -74.12 -57.41
C SER A 152 -13.66 -73.99 -58.93
N HIS A 153 -13.25 -75.04 -59.65
CA HIS A 153 -13.48 -75.19 -61.09
C HIS A 153 -14.93 -75.64 -61.39
N VAL A 154 -15.87 -74.69 -61.47
CA VAL A 154 -17.25 -74.91 -61.95
C VAL A 154 -17.58 -73.83 -62.99
N PRO A 155 -18.35 -74.12 -64.07
CA PRO A 155 -18.73 -73.11 -65.07
C PRO A 155 -19.48 -71.96 -64.42
N VAL A 156 -18.86 -70.79 -64.49
CA VAL A 156 -19.28 -69.55 -63.83
C VAL A 156 -20.50 -68.97 -64.56
N HIS A 157 -21.61 -68.77 -63.86
CA HIS A 157 -22.78 -68.06 -64.40
C HIS A 157 -22.35 -66.64 -64.86
N PRO A 158 -22.90 -66.07 -65.96
CA PRO A 158 -22.45 -64.76 -66.47
C PRO A 158 -22.39 -63.65 -65.42
N TYR A 159 -23.34 -63.66 -64.48
CA TYR A 159 -23.34 -62.78 -63.31
C TYR A 159 -22.12 -62.97 -62.40
N GLN A 160 -21.73 -64.20 -62.09
CA GLN A 160 -20.58 -64.49 -61.22
C GLN A 160 -19.25 -64.10 -61.89
N THR A 161 -19.19 -64.07 -63.23
CA THR A 161 -18.02 -63.56 -63.97
C THR A 161 -17.93 -62.03 -63.87
N LEU A 162 -19.07 -61.35 -63.99
CA LEU A 162 -19.15 -59.89 -63.81
C LEU A 162 -18.87 -59.49 -62.35
N GLU A 163 -19.37 -60.27 -61.38
CA GLU A 163 -19.13 -60.06 -59.96
C GLU A 163 -17.64 -60.24 -59.60
N ALA A 164 -16.96 -61.23 -60.19
CA ALA A 164 -15.52 -61.42 -60.01
C ALA A 164 -14.67 -60.26 -60.59
N GLN A 165 -15.14 -59.59 -61.64
CA GLN A 165 -14.49 -58.42 -62.24
C GLN A 165 -14.87 -57.10 -61.56
N LEU A 166 -15.90 -57.08 -60.72
CA LEU A 166 -16.38 -55.86 -60.09
C LEU A 166 -15.29 -55.16 -59.24
N PRO A 167 -14.46 -55.84 -58.41
CA PRO A 167 -13.43 -55.18 -57.62
C PRO A 167 -12.42 -54.37 -58.44
N SER A 168 -11.99 -54.88 -59.59
CA SER A 168 -11.06 -54.15 -60.47
C SER A 168 -11.74 -52.99 -61.20
N VAL A 169 -13.00 -53.16 -61.64
CA VAL A 169 -13.80 -52.08 -62.21
C VAL A 169 -14.07 -50.97 -61.19
N LEU A 170 -14.29 -51.30 -59.93
CA LEU A 170 -14.46 -50.32 -58.86
C LEU A 170 -13.18 -49.50 -58.64
N ILE A 171 -11.99 -50.11 -58.71
CA ILE A 171 -10.72 -49.35 -58.62
C ILE A 171 -10.60 -48.36 -59.78
N ASP A 172 -10.91 -48.79 -61.00
CA ASP A 172 -10.88 -47.92 -62.19
C ASP A 172 -11.84 -46.73 -62.04
N GLU A 173 -13.09 -46.98 -61.62
CA GLU A 173 -14.10 -45.94 -61.46
C GLU A 173 -13.82 -44.99 -60.29
N LEU A 174 -13.29 -45.51 -59.16
CA LEU A 174 -12.87 -44.71 -58.02
C LEU A 174 -11.66 -43.82 -58.38
N HIS A 175 -10.66 -44.37 -59.07
CA HIS A 175 -9.54 -43.58 -59.57
C HIS A 175 -10.01 -42.51 -60.56
N GLY A 176 -10.89 -42.87 -61.50
CA GLY A 176 -11.49 -41.90 -62.43
C GLY A 176 -12.34 -40.84 -61.75
N LEU A 177 -12.99 -41.15 -60.62
CA LEU A 177 -13.70 -40.17 -59.79
C LEU A 177 -12.73 -39.20 -59.11
N LEU A 178 -11.62 -39.70 -58.54
CA LEU A 178 -10.58 -38.88 -57.92
C LEU A 178 -9.92 -37.92 -58.92
N LEU A 179 -9.64 -38.41 -60.13
CA LEU A 179 -9.12 -37.57 -61.23
C LEU A 179 -10.12 -36.50 -61.68
N TYR A 180 -11.43 -36.81 -61.63
CA TYR A 180 -12.48 -35.85 -62.00
C TYR A 180 -12.61 -34.72 -60.97
N ILE A 181 -12.64 -35.03 -59.68
CA ILE A 181 -12.81 -34.02 -58.62
C ILE A 181 -11.54 -33.20 -58.36
N GLY A 182 -10.37 -33.74 -58.69
CA GLY A 182 -9.08 -33.07 -58.53
C GLY A 182 -8.67 -32.84 -57.07
N HIS A 183 -7.77 -31.87 -56.87
CA HIS A 183 -7.19 -31.54 -55.56
C HIS A 183 -8.09 -30.61 -54.72
N LEU A 184 -8.18 -30.88 -53.41
CA LEU A 184 -8.94 -30.02 -52.50
C LEU A 184 -8.35 -28.61 -52.38
N SER A 185 -7.04 -28.48 -52.55
CA SER A 185 -6.33 -27.19 -52.45
C SER A 185 -6.56 -26.26 -53.65
N GLU A 186 -7.01 -26.78 -54.78
CA GLU A 186 -7.27 -26.03 -56.03
C GLU A 186 -8.67 -25.41 -56.08
N LEU A 187 -9.58 -25.85 -55.19
CA LEU A 187 -10.91 -25.26 -55.10
C LEU A 187 -10.81 -23.77 -54.72
N PRO A 188 -11.61 -22.88 -55.32
CA PRO A 188 -11.67 -21.47 -54.94
C PRO A 188 -12.27 -21.36 -53.53
N ILE A 189 -11.43 -21.44 -52.51
CA ILE A 189 -11.78 -21.33 -51.10
C ILE A 189 -12.07 -19.86 -50.77
N ILE A 190 -13.16 -19.32 -51.32
CA ILE A 190 -13.66 -17.99 -51.01
C ILE A 190 -14.18 -18.04 -49.56
N ASN A 191 -13.36 -17.56 -48.62
CA ASN A 191 -13.70 -17.32 -47.22
C ASN A 191 -14.56 -18.42 -46.54
N THR A 192 -14.01 -19.63 -46.36
CA THR A 192 -14.66 -20.68 -45.53
C THR A 192 -15.02 -20.18 -44.12
N GLY A 193 -14.22 -19.25 -43.59
CA GLY A 193 -14.49 -18.61 -42.28
C GLY A 193 -15.68 -17.64 -42.26
N ALA A 194 -16.18 -17.19 -43.42
CA ALA A 194 -17.37 -16.35 -43.48
C ALA A 194 -18.66 -17.19 -43.36
N PHE A 195 -18.65 -18.46 -43.80
CA PHE A 195 -19.85 -19.31 -43.77
C PHE A 195 -20.26 -19.74 -42.35
N VAL A 196 -19.31 -19.79 -41.40
CA VAL A 196 -19.55 -20.21 -40.01
C VAL A 196 -20.13 -19.08 -39.15
N ASN A 197 -19.80 -17.81 -39.45
CA ASN A 197 -20.19 -16.67 -38.60
C ASN A 197 -21.49 -15.97 -39.01
N GLN A 198 -22.08 -16.26 -40.18
CA GLN A 198 -23.13 -15.42 -40.75
C GLN A 198 -24.53 -16.05 -40.84
N ASN A 199 -24.71 -17.38 -40.75
CA ASN A 199 -25.99 -18.00 -41.14
C ASN A 199 -26.72 -18.70 -39.98
N GLN A 200 -27.45 -17.92 -39.18
CA GLN A 200 -28.41 -18.44 -38.18
C GLN A 200 -29.60 -19.19 -38.83
N THR A 201 -29.79 -19.08 -40.14
CA THR A 201 -30.92 -19.64 -40.91
C THR A 201 -30.62 -20.98 -41.60
N LYS A 202 -29.44 -21.60 -41.40
CA LYS A 202 -29.02 -22.88 -42.02
C LYS A 202 -29.06 -22.92 -43.57
N LEU A 203 -29.10 -21.76 -44.23
CA LEU A 203 -29.07 -21.69 -45.70
C LEU A 203 -27.63 -21.46 -46.18
N PHE A 204 -27.10 -22.42 -46.94
CA PHE A 204 -25.72 -22.39 -47.43
C PHE A 204 -25.64 -22.24 -48.96
N PRO A 205 -24.65 -21.48 -49.48
CA PRO A 205 -24.45 -21.34 -50.93
C PRO A 205 -23.96 -22.65 -51.57
N PRO A 206 -24.13 -22.82 -52.91
CA PRO A 206 -23.65 -24.02 -53.61
C PRO A 206 -22.15 -24.32 -53.43
N SER A 207 -21.31 -23.28 -53.24
CA SER A 207 -19.87 -23.44 -52.97
C SER A 207 -19.58 -24.15 -51.65
N TRP A 208 -20.44 -23.97 -50.64
CA TRP A 208 -20.36 -24.71 -49.38
C TRP A 208 -20.68 -26.19 -49.62
N HIS A 209 -21.75 -26.50 -50.37
CA HIS A 209 -22.14 -27.87 -50.67
C HIS A 209 -21.08 -28.60 -51.50
N LEU A 210 -20.47 -27.92 -52.48
CA LEU A 210 -19.41 -28.51 -53.29
C LEU A 210 -18.19 -28.88 -52.43
N LEU A 211 -17.71 -27.96 -51.59
CA LEU A 211 -16.57 -28.25 -50.70
C LEU A 211 -16.83 -29.48 -49.82
N HIS A 212 -17.98 -29.54 -49.16
CA HIS A 212 -18.28 -30.65 -48.25
C HIS A 212 -18.54 -31.95 -49.01
N LEU A 213 -19.10 -31.90 -50.23
CA LEU A 213 -19.21 -33.06 -51.10
C LEU A 213 -17.83 -33.59 -51.54
N HIS A 214 -16.88 -32.71 -51.87
CA HIS A 214 -15.51 -33.16 -52.14
C HIS A 214 -14.93 -33.87 -50.91
N LEU A 215 -15.07 -33.29 -49.71
CA LEU A 215 -14.62 -33.95 -48.47
C LEU A 215 -15.26 -35.33 -48.28
N ASP A 216 -16.57 -35.44 -48.50
CA ASP A 216 -17.29 -36.71 -48.44
C ASP A 216 -16.73 -37.72 -49.44
N ILE A 217 -16.51 -37.32 -50.69
CA ILE A 217 -15.96 -38.21 -51.73
C ILE A 217 -14.53 -38.65 -51.37
N HIS A 218 -13.64 -37.72 -51.01
CA HIS A 218 -12.26 -38.06 -50.66
C HIS A 218 -12.21 -39.07 -49.50
N TRP A 219 -13.04 -38.89 -48.46
CA TRP A 219 -13.12 -39.80 -47.32
C TRP A 219 -13.79 -41.15 -47.67
N LEU A 220 -14.95 -41.13 -48.33
CA LEU A 220 -15.69 -42.35 -48.68
C LEU A 220 -14.90 -43.24 -49.64
N VAL A 221 -14.12 -42.66 -50.56
CA VAL A 221 -13.21 -43.43 -51.42
C VAL A 221 -12.16 -44.16 -50.58
N LEU A 222 -11.58 -43.52 -49.55
CA LEU A 222 -10.64 -44.17 -48.62
C LEU A 222 -11.30 -45.31 -47.85
N GLU A 223 -12.51 -45.10 -47.34
CA GLU A 223 -13.28 -46.15 -46.64
C GLU A 223 -13.59 -47.34 -47.57
N ILE A 224 -14.05 -47.06 -48.80
CA ILE A 224 -14.35 -48.08 -49.81
C ILE A 224 -13.10 -48.89 -50.14
N LEU A 225 -11.96 -48.24 -50.41
CA LEU A 225 -10.70 -48.93 -50.70
C LEU A 225 -10.21 -49.75 -49.50
N HIS A 226 -10.37 -49.24 -48.28
CA HIS A 226 -10.03 -49.97 -47.06
C HIS A 226 -10.90 -51.22 -46.89
N MET A 227 -12.22 -51.10 -46.98
CA MET A 227 -13.14 -52.25 -46.84
C MET A 227 -12.96 -53.27 -47.96
N LEU A 228 -12.70 -52.81 -49.19
CA LEU A 228 -12.43 -53.70 -50.31
C LEU A 228 -11.16 -54.53 -50.06
N GLY A 229 -10.11 -53.90 -49.50
CA GLY A 229 -8.89 -54.58 -49.08
C GLY A 229 -9.11 -55.58 -47.93
N GLU A 230 -9.85 -55.19 -46.89
CA GLU A 230 -10.17 -56.06 -45.74
C GLU A 230 -11.03 -57.26 -46.13
N LYS A 231 -12.02 -57.06 -47.01
CA LYS A 231 -12.95 -58.12 -47.42
C LYS A 231 -12.30 -59.17 -48.31
N LEU A 232 -11.45 -58.75 -49.26
CA LEU A 232 -10.82 -59.67 -50.23
C LEU A 232 -9.47 -60.22 -49.77
N LYS A 233 -8.79 -59.55 -48.81
CA LYS A 233 -7.46 -59.94 -48.26
C LYS A 233 -6.37 -60.21 -49.31
N GLN A 234 -6.57 -59.72 -50.53
CA GLN A 234 -5.67 -59.86 -51.68
C GLN A 234 -5.47 -58.50 -52.36
N VAL A 235 -4.36 -58.35 -53.07
CA VAL A 235 -4.07 -57.15 -53.86
C VAL A 235 -4.88 -57.22 -55.15
N ILE A 236 -5.67 -56.19 -55.42
CA ILE A 236 -6.57 -56.12 -56.57
C ILE A 236 -5.94 -55.18 -57.58
N TYR A 237 -5.85 -55.61 -58.83
CA TYR A 237 -5.27 -54.85 -59.93
C TYR A 237 -6.34 -54.15 -60.77
N SER A 238 -6.09 -52.90 -61.11
CA SER A 238 -6.78 -52.14 -62.14
C SER A 238 -6.59 -52.80 -63.51
N HIS A 239 -7.59 -52.69 -64.39
CA HIS A 239 -7.48 -53.16 -65.78
C HIS A 239 -7.09 -52.05 -66.75
N GLN A 240 -7.34 -50.78 -66.41
CA GLN A 240 -7.21 -49.65 -67.33
C GLN A 240 -6.05 -48.71 -67.00
N PHE A 241 -5.62 -48.64 -65.74
CA PHE A 241 -4.68 -47.64 -65.27
C PHE A 241 -3.35 -48.25 -64.82
N MET A 242 -2.26 -47.65 -65.31
CA MET A 242 -0.87 -47.95 -64.96
C MET A 242 -0.34 -46.77 -64.14
N ASN A 243 0.36 -47.04 -63.04
CA ASN A 243 1.03 -46.03 -62.22
C ASN A 243 2.12 -45.31 -63.03
N LEU A 244 2.55 -44.13 -62.55
CA LEU A 244 3.64 -43.32 -63.13
C LEU A 244 4.98 -44.07 -63.30
N ALA A 245 5.18 -45.18 -62.58
CA ALA A 245 6.35 -46.06 -62.67
C ALA A 245 6.22 -47.19 -63.71
N GLY A 246 5.05 -47.36 -64.34
CA GLY A 246 4.76 -48.44 -65.30
C GLY A 246 4.17 -49.71 -64.69
N ASP A 247 3.89 -49.74 -63.39
CA ASP A 247 3.26 -50.86 -62.68
C ASP A 247 1.72 -50.75 -62.69
N ASN A 248 1.00 -51.88 -62.69
CA ASN A 248 -0.47 -51.88 -62.60
C ASN A 248 -0.95 -51.15 -61.32
N LEU A 249 -1.91 -50.23 -61.44
CA LEU A 249 -2.54 -49.58 -60.29
C LEU A 249 -3.25 -50.63 -59.42
N THR A 250 -3.04 -50.59 -58.11
CA THR A 250 -3.67 -51.52 -57.15
C THR A 250 -4.54 -50.77 -56.15
N ASN A 251 -5.44 -51.48 -55.46
CA ASN A 251 -6.20 -50.90 -54.34
C ASN A 251 -5.29 -50.34 -53.24
N VAL A 252 -4.14 -50.98 -52.98
CA VAL A 252 -3.16 -50.53 -51.98
C VAL A 252 -2.44 -49.28 -52.46
N SER A 253 -1.89 -49.29 -53.67
CA SER A 253 -1.17 -48.13 -54.22
C SER A 253 -2.10 -46.93 -54.43
N LEU A 254 -3.34 -47.15 -54.87
CA LEU A 254 -4.34 -46.08 -55.01
C LEU A 254 -4.69 -45.47 -53.65
N PHE A 255 -4.84 -46.30 -52.61
CA PHE A 255 -5.09 -45.80 -51.26
C PHE A 255 -3.91 -44.96 -50.75
N GLU A 256 -2.69 -45.44 -50.92
CA GLU A 256 -1.46 -44.74 -50.51
C GLU A 256 -1.29 -43.41 -51.26
N GLU A 257 -1.40 -43.41 -52.59
CA GLU A 257 -1.31 -42.20 -53.42
C GLU A 257 -2.39 -41.18 -53.05
N HIS A 258 -3.63 -41.63 -52.88
CA HIS A 258 -4.74 -40.75 -52.50
C HIS A 258 -4.58 -40.18 -51.09
N CYS A 259 -4.09 -40.97 -50.13
CA CYS A 259 -3.77 -40.47 -48.79
C CYS A 259 -2.65 -39.41 -48.83
N GLU A 260 -1.59 -39.64 -49.61
CA GLU A 260 -0.50 -38.67 -49.76
C GLU A 260 -0.99 -37.34 -50.34
N ASN A 261 -1.78 -37.41 -51.41
CA ASN A 261 -2.36 -36.25 -52.06
C ASN A 261 -3.29 -35.49 -51.09
N LEU A 262 -4.09 -36.21 -50.31
CA LEU A 262 -4.98 -35.62 -49.33
C LEU A 262 -4.22 -34.93 -48.18
N LEU A 263 -3.14 -35.54 -47.68
CA LEU A 263 -2.27 -34.90 -46.69
C LEU A 263 -1.58 -33.65 -47.25
N CYS A 264 -1.11 -33.70 -48.50
CA CYS A 264 -0.56 -32.53 -49.20
C CYS A 264 -1.59 -31.40 -49.31
N ASP A 265 -2.83 -31.73 -49.69
CA ASP A 265 -3.92 -30.76 -49.78
C ASP A 265 -4.24 -30.12 -48.43
N LEU A 266 -4.33 -30.91 -47.36
CA LEU A 266 -4.58 -30.40 -46.01
C LEU A 266 -3.45 -29.49 -45.50
N ILE A 267 -2.21 -29.80 -45.86
CA ILE A 267 -1.04 -28.96 -45.57
C ILE A 267 -1.12 -27.66 -46.37
N ASN A 268 -1.43 -27.69 -47.67
CA ASN A 268 -1.60 -26.51 -48.52
C ASN A 268 -2.72 -25.58 -48.02
N LEU A 269 -3.85 -26.15 -47.58
CA LEU A 269 -4.94 -25.39 -46.95
C LEU A 269 -4.48 -24.69 -45.68
N SER A 270 -3.63 -25.34 -44.89
CA SER A 270 -3.08 -24.80 -43.64
C SER A 270 -1.99 -23.74 -43.92
N LEU A 271 -1.17 -23.92 -44.96
CA LEU A 271 -0.16 -22.95 -45.42
C LEU A 271 -0.79 -21.59 -45.76
N ASN A 272 -1.88 -21.60 -46.50
CA ASN A 272 -2.63 -20.38 -46.87
C ASN A 272 -3.15 -19.58 -45.65
N ARG A 273 -3.32 -20.24 -44.51
CA ARG A 273 -3.68 -19.62 -43.23
C ARG A 273 -2.46 -19.11 -42.49
N TYR A 274 -1.39 -19.92 -42.43
CA TYR A 274 -0.15 -19.58 -41.72
C TYR A 274 0.49 -18.28 -42.21
N ASP A 275 0.45 -18.00 -43.52
CA ASP A 275 1.01 -16.75 -44.08
C ASP A 275 0.39 -15.47 -43.50
N LYS A 276 -0.77 -15.57 -42.84
CA LYS A 276 -1.47 -14.47 -42.15
C LYS A 276 -1.27 -14.47 -40.63
N VAL A 277 -0.66 -15.51 -40.08
CA VAL A 277 -0.47 -15.72 -38.64
C VAL A 277 0.79 -15.01 -38.16
N ARG A 278 0.67 -14.23 -37.08
CA ARG A 278 1.83 -13.65 -36.40
C ARG A 278 2.43 -14.68 -35.44
N PRO A 279 3.76 -14.70 -35.22
CA PRO A 279 4.39 -15.62 -34.26
C PRO A 279 3.77 -15.60 -32.85
N SER A 280 3.31 -14.43 -32.40
CA SER A 280 2.61 -14.24 -31.11
C SER A 280 1.21 -14.83 -31.04
N GLU A 281 0.56 -15.03 -32.19
CA GLU A 281 -0.81 -15.53 -32.29
C GLU A 281 -0.85 -17.01 -32.69
N ALA A 282 0.32 -17.63 -32.92
CA ALA A 282 0.45 -18.95 -33.52
C ALA A 282 -0.35 -20.06 -32.82
N LEU A 283 -0.36 -20.10 -31.48
CA LEU A 283 -1.14 -21.10 -30.74
C LEU A 283 -2.63 -20.77 -30.59
N MET A 284 -3.02 -19.52 -30.83
CA MET A 284 -4.42 -19.08 -30.75
C MET A 284 -5.13 -19.19 -32.11
N SER A 285 -4.38 -19.24 -33.21
CA SER A 285 -4.91 -19.37 -34.57
C SER A 285 -5.14 -20.84 -34.92
N HIS A 286 -6.39 -21.24 -35.14
CA HIS A 286 -6.71 -22.58 -35.63
C HIS A 286 -6.25 -22.78 -37.09
N HIS A 287 -5.58 -23.91 -37.37
CA HIS A 287 -5.10 -24.25 -38.72
C HIS A 287 -6.20 -24.73 -39.67
N CYS A 288 -7.32 -25.26 -39.14
CA CYS A 288 -8.44 -25.74 -39.95
C CYS A 288 -9.40 -24.60 -40.35
N PRO A 289 -9.78 -24.48 -41.64
CA PRO A 289 -10.71 -23.45 -42.10
C PRO A 289 -12.16 -23.71 -41.68
N CYS A 290 -12.53 -24.96 -41.42
CA CYS A 290 -13.82 -25.36 -40.86
C CYS A 290 -13.67 -26.63 -39.99
N PRO A 291 -14.66 -26.94 -39.12
CA PRO A 291 -14.66 -28.15 -38.28
C PRO A 291 -14.61 -29.47 -39.06
N CYS A 292 -15.10 -29.52 -40.30
CA CYS A 292 -15.06 -30.73 -41.13
C CYS A 292 -13.64 -31.08 -41.58
N ILE A 293 -12.78 -30.09 -41.82
CA ILE A 293 -11.36 -30.34 -42.10
C ILE A 293 -10.65 -30.89 -40.85
N LYS A 294 -10.99 -30.38 -39.67
CA LYS A 294 -10.52 -30.93 -38.39
C LYS A 294 -11.00 -32.37 -38.21
N GLU A 295 -12.25 -32.67 -38.54
CA GLU A 295 -12.79 -34.02 -38.51
C GLU A 295 -12.02 -34.95 -39.46
N LEU A 296 -11.76 -34.52 -40.70
CA LEU A 296 -10.99 -35.28 -41.68
C LEU A 296 -9.57 -35.60 -41.18
N TRP A 297 -8.88 -34.65 -40.53
CA TRP A 297 -7.60 -34.94 -39.88
C TRP A 297 -7.72 -36.05 -38.82
N VAL A 298 -8.73 -35.98 -37.95
CA VAL A 298 -8.96 -36.99 -36.89
C VAL A 298 -9.29 -38.36 -37.49
N LEU A 299 -10.11 -38.40 -38.54
CA LEU A 299 -10.45 -39.61 -39.28
C LEU A 299 -9.20 -40.27 -39.90
N LEU A 300 -8.34 -39.47 -40.56
CA LEU A 300 -7.07 -39.95 -41.13
C LEU A 300 -6.10 -40.46 -40.07
N ILE A 301 -5.98 -39.76 -38.93
CA ILE A 301 -5.14 -40.20 -37.80
C ILE A 301 -5.57 -41.61 -37.34
N HIS A 302 -6.86 -41.82 -37.07
CA HIS A 302 -7.34 -43.11 -36.59
C HIS A 302 -7.26 -44.22 -37.65
N LEU A 303 -7.59 -43.92 -38.91
CA LEU A 303 -7.55 -44.90 -40.00
C LEU A 303 -6.11 -45.37 -40.27
N LEU A 304 -5.16 -44.45 -40.40
CA LEU A 304 -3.76 -44.79 -40.69
C LEU A 304 -3.09 -45.47 -39.51
N ASN A 305 -3.37 -45.05 -38.28
CA ASN A 305 -2.87 -45.73 -37.08
C ASN A 305 -3.48 -47.13 -36.88
N HIS A 306 -4.73 -47.34 -37.32
CA HIS A 306 -5.31 -48.67 -37.37
C HIS A 306 -4.57 -49.52 -38.40
N ARG A 307 -4.43 -49.04 -39.64
CA ARG A 307 -3.74 -49.78 -40.71
C ARG A 307 -2.28 -50.09 -40.36
N SER A 308 -1.53 -49.19 -39.73
CA SER A 308 -0.14 -49.45 -39.35
C SER A 308 0.03 -50.53 -38.26
N LYS A 309 -1.01 -50.81 -37.47
CA LYS A 309 -0.99 -51.87 -36.45
C LYS A 309 -1.30 -53.25 -37.03
N TRP A 310 -2.10 -53.31 -38.10
CA TRP A 310 -2.63 -54.55 -38.68
C TRP A 310 -2.07 -54.87 -40.07
N SER A 311 -1.35 -53.94 -40.70
CA SER A 311 -0.66 -54.10 -41.99
C SER A 311 0.75 -53.50 -41.92
N LEU A 312 1.67 -53.91 -42.81
CA LEU A 312 3.05 -53.39 -42.91
C LEU A 312 3.13 -51.91 -43.37
N SER A 313 2.03 -51.14 -43.26
CA SER A 313 1.95 -49.75 -43.68
C SER A 313 2.59 -48.80 -42.67
N GLU A 314 3.07 -47.65 -43.14
CA GLU A 314 3.65 -46.62 -42.27
C GLU A 314 2.60 -45.97 -41.35
N SER A 315 3.04 -45.47 -40.20
CA SER A 315 2.18 -44.71 -39.27
C SER A 315 1.83 -43.32 -39.81
N PHE A 316 0.76 -42.71 -39.28
CA PHE A 316 0.34 -41.36 -39.67
C PHE A 316 1.48 -40.33 -39.56
N TRP A 317 2.25 -40.34 -38.47
CA TRP A 317 3.36 -39.41 -38.28
C TRP A 317 4.46 -39.57 -39.34
N ASN A 318 4.74 -40.78 -39.79
CA ASN A 318 5.75 -41.01 -40.84
C ASN A 318 5.32 -40.42 -42.18
N TRP A 319 4.05 -40.61 -42.55
CA TRP A 319 3.44 -39.97 -43.73
C TRP A 319 3.54 -38.45 -43.64
N LEU A 320 3.08 -37.87 -42.54
CA LEU A 320 3.12 -36.42 -42.34
C LEU A 320 4.56 -35.87 -42.34
N ASN A 321 5.49 -36.57 -41.69
CA ASN A 321 6.90 -36.17 -41.64
C ASN A 321 7.55 -36.21 -43.02
N LYS A 322 7.22 -37.19 -43.88
CA LYS A 322 7.71 -37.23 -45.27
C LYS A 322 7.29 -35.98 -46.02
N VAL A 323 6.00 -35.63 -45.97
CA VAL A 323 5.49 -34.45 -46.66
C VAL A 323 6.11 -33.17 -46.09
N LEU A 324 6.18 -33.01 -44.77
CA LEU A 324 6.83 -31.83 -44.15
C LEU A 324 8.33 -31.76 -44.46
N LYS A 325 9.02 -32.90 -44.63
CA LYS A 325 10.45 -32.91 -44.99
C LYS A 325 10.71 -32.32 -46.38
N THR A 326 9.81 -32.54 -47.33
CA THR A 326 9.91 -31.97 -48.69
C THR A 326 9.93 -30.43 -48.69
N LEU A 327 9.31 -29.78 -47.69
CA LEU A 327 9.33 -28.32 -47.53
C LEU A 327 10.72 -27.74 -47.28
N PHE A 328 11.66 -28.55 -46.79
CA PHE A 328 13.04 -28.13 -46.51
C PHE A 328 14.00 -28.38 -47.69
N GLU A 329 13.57 -29.12 -48.72
CA GLU A 329 14.41 -29.45 -49.87
C GLU A 329 14.47 -28.29 -50.86
N LYS A 330 15.68 -27.88 -51.26
CA LYS A 330 15.86 -26.85 -52.30
C LYS A 330 15.55 -27.50 -53.66
N SER A 331 14.84 -26.77 -54.52
CA SER A 331 14.23 -27.18 -55.80
C SER A 331 15.13 -27.84 -56.87
N ASN A 332 16.37 -28.21 -56.55
CA ASN A 332 17.38 -28.65 -57.51
C ASN A 332 17.55 -30.17 -57.60
N ASP A 333 16.99 -30.97 -56.69
CA ASP A 333 17.10 -32.44 -56.77
C ASP A 333 15.85 -33.10 -57.37
N ARG A 334 16.08 -33.84 -58.45
CA ARG A 334 15.06 -34.49 -59.27
C ARG A 334 14.48 -35.72 -58.56
N ARG A 335 13.29 -35.57 -57.98
CA ARG A 335 12.13 -36.47 -58.03
C ARG A 335 10.93 -35.63 -57.57
N ARG A 336 10.24 -35.00 -58.52
CA ARG A 336 9.07 -34.18 -58.22
C ARG A 336 8.01 -35.05 -57.51
N PRO A 337 7.45 -34.62 -56.37
CA PRO A 337 6.08 -34.98 -56.02
C PRO A 337 5.17 -34.52 -57.17
N SER A 338 4.09 -35.24 -57.44
CA SER A 338 3.08 -34.90 -58.47
C SER A 338 2.45 -33.51 -58.27
N VAL A 339 2.57 -32.92 -57.07
CA VAL A 339 1.91 -31.66 -56.68
C VAL A 339 2.93 -30.56 -56.34
N PRO A 340 2.82 -29.35 -56.92
CA PRO A 340 3.65 -28.20 -56.54
C PRO A 340 3.18 -27.66 -55.18
N VAL A 341 3.91 -27.98 -54.11
CA VAL A 341 3.69 -27.38 -52.79
C VAL A 341 4.16 -25.92 -52.81
N ILE A 342 3.28 -24.99 -52.41
CA ILE A 342 3.61 -23.57 -52.27
C ILE A 342 4.74 -23.45 -51.24
N GLN A 343 5.87 -22.83 -51.59
CA GLN A 343 6.97 -22.65 -50.64
C GLN A 343 6.57 -21.62 -49.56
N PRO A 344 6.51 -22.02 -48.26
CA PRO A 344 6.20 -21.09 -47.19
C PRO A 344 7.30 -20.04 -47.01
N ARG A 345 6.90 -18.85 -46.54
CA ARG A 345 7.85 -17.79 -46.13
C ARG A 345 8.77 -18.25 -45.00
N ASP A 346 8.27 -19.13 -44.15
CA ASP A 346 8.98 -19.73 -43.02
C ASP A 346 8.63 -21.22 -42.90
N PRO A 347 9.34 -22.12 -43.62
CA PRO A 347 9.09 -23.56 -43.60
C PRO A 347 9.27 -24.18 -42.22
N LEU A 348 10.17 -23.63 -41.41
CA LEU A 348 10.49 -24.14 -40.09
C LEU A 348 9.38 -23.79 -39.08
N GLY A 349 8.96 -22.53 -39.04
CA GLY A 349 7.85 -22.12 -38.19
C GLY A 349 6.52 -22.74 -38.57
N PHE A 350 6.27 -22.93 -39.87
CA PHE A 350 5.11 -23.67 -40.33
C PHE A 350 5.10 -25.12 -39.82
N SER A 351 6.25 -25.82 -39.89
CA SER A 351 6.36 -27.20 -39.41
C SER A 351 6.09 -27.32 -37.90
N TRP A 352 6.64 -26.38 -37.10
CA TRP A 352 6.35 -26.29 -35.66
C TRP A 352 4.86 -26.05 -35.37
N TRP A 353 4.27 -25.09 -36.09
CA TRP A 353 2.87 -24.74 -35.97
C TRP A 353 1.96 -25.92 -36.30
N MET A 354 2.19 -26.59 -37.42
CA MET A 354 1.41 -27.73 -37.88
C MET A 354 1.44 -28.89 -36.90
N ILE A 355 2.63 -29.31 -36.46
CA ILE A 355 2.75 -30.45 -35.55
C ILE A 355 2.06 -30.18 -34.23
N THR A 356 2.19 -28.97 -33.70
CA THR A 356 1.55 -28.60 -32.43
C THR A 356 0.03 -28.74 -32.52
N HIS A 357 -0.57 -28.28 -33.62
CA HIS A 357 -2.02 -28.38 -33.77
C HIS A 357 -2.49 -29.78 -34.15
N VAL A 358 -1.77 -30.52 -34.99
CA VAL A 358 -2.12 -31.91 -35.33
C VAL A 358 -1.98 -32.82 -34.10
N ALA A 359 -0.97 -32.59 -33.25
CA ALA A 359 -0.83 -33.31 -31.99
C ALA A 359 -2.06 -33.12 -31.08
N SER A 360 -2.65 -31.93 -31.05
CA SER A 360 -3.87 -31.66 -30.27
C SER A 360 -5.08 -32.50 -30.74
N PHE A 361 -5.07 -33.03 -31.98
CA PHE A 361 -6.17 -33.84 -32.50
C PHE A 361 -6.17 -35.28 -31.98
N TYR A 362 -5.07 -35.77 -31.43
CA TYR A 362 -5.02 -37.07 -30.77
C TYR A 362 -5.89 -37.14 -29.51
N GLN A 363 -6.36 -35.99 -29.00
CA GLN A 363 -7.27 -35.94 -27.85
C GLN A 363 -8.66 -36.44 -28.20
N PHE A 364 -9.05 -36.48 -29.48
CA PHE A 364 -10.36 -36.97 -29.90
C PHE A 364 -10.35 -38.48 -30.07
N ASP A 365 -11.31 -39.15 -29.43
CA ASP A 365 -11.51 -40.58 -29.57
C ASP A 365 -12.21 -40.94 -30.91
N ARG A 366 -12.54 -42.22 -31.07
CA ARG A 366 -13.25 -42.74 -32.27
C ARG A 366 -14.69 -42.23 -32.42
N HIS A 367 -15.22 -41.54 -31.41
CA HIS A 367 -16.54 -40.91 -31.38
C HIS A 367 -16.47 -39.38 -31.55
N GLY A 368 -15.26 -38.83 -31.64
CA GLY A 368 -15.05 -37.38 -31.69
C GLY A 368 -15.21 -36.71 -30.32
N ILE A 369 -15.18 -37.47 -29.23
CA ILE A 369 -15.24 -36.97 -27.85
C ILE A 369 -13.80 -36.74 -27.35
N PRO A 370 -13.50 -35.59 -26.72
CA PRO A 370 -12.18 -35.36 -26.14
C PRO A 370 -11.95 -36.30 -24.93
N ASP A 371 -10.99 -37.21 -25.05
CA ASP A 371 -10.52 -38.11 -24.00
C ASP A 371 -9.16 -37.61 -23.46
N GLU A 372 -9.20 -36.96 -22.30
CA GLU A 372 -8.02 -36.41 -21.63
C GLU A 372 -7.09 -37.50 -21.05
N MET A 373 -7.56 -38.76 -20.91
CA MET A 373 -6.80 -39.85 -20.32
C MET A 373 -6.06 -40.72 -21.34
N ARG A 374 -6.29 -40.49 -22.63
CA ARG A 374 -5.66 -41.29 -23.69
C ARG A 374 -4.17 -40.95 -23.82
N GLN A 375 -3.32 -41.99 -23.83
CA GLN A 375 -1.91 -41.83 -24.16
C GLN A 375 -1.76 -41.49 -25.65
N MET A 376 -1.33 -40.26 -25.93
CA MET A 376 -1.12 -39.76 -27.29
C MET A 376 0.17 -40.34 -27.90
N GLU A 377 0.14 -40.73 -29.17
CA GLU A 377 1.34 -41.17 -29.88
C GLU A 377 2.23 -39.96 -30.19
N SER A 378 3.48 -40.01 -29.72
CA SER A 378 4.43 -38.91 -29.86
C SER A 378 5.21 -38.96 -31.18
N ASN A 379 5.68 -37.78 -31.62
CA ASN A 379 6.54 -37.63 -32.79
C ASN A 379 7.84 -36.92 -32.43
N TRP A 380 8.44 -37.31 -31.29
CA TRP A 380 9.62 -36.65 -30.77
C TRP A 380 10.82 -36.69 -31.71
N ASN A 381 11.00 -37.77 -32.47
CA ASN A 381 12.12 -37.91 -33.41
C ASN A 381 12.17 -36.76 -34.43
N PHE A 382 11.03 -36.38 -35.01
CA PHE A 382 10.97 -35.26 -35.94
C PHE A 382 11.10 -33.91 -35.23
N VAL A 383 10.52 -33.77 -34.04
CA VAL A 383 10.69 -32.56 -33.21
C VAL A 383 12.14 -32.34 -32.81
N GLU A 384 12.92 -33.38 -32.54
CA GLU A 384 14.36 -33.29 -32.30
C GLU A 384 15.13 -32.81 -33.53
N GLU A 385 14.75 -33.24 -34.74
CA GLU A 385 15.30 -32.71 -35.99
C GLU A 385 14.95 -31.21 -36.17
N LEU A 386 13.69 -30.83 -35.92
CA LEU A 386 13.23 -29.44 -35.99
C LEU A 386 13.95 -28.54 -34.97
N LEU A 387 14.12 -29.01 -33.74
CA LEU A 387 14.85 -28.31 -32.68
C LEU A 387 16.30 -28.04 -33.09
N LYS A 388 17.00 -29.06 -33.61
CA LYS A 388 18.38 -28.93 -34.08
C LYS A 388 18.52 -27.89 -35.20
N LYS A 389 17.55 -27.83 -36.13
CA LYS A 389 17.50 -26.78 -37.17
C LYS A 389 17.18 -25.40 -36.57
N SER A 390 16.31 -25.33 -35.57
CA SER A 390 15.87 -24.08 -34.93
C SER A 390 16.96 -23.33 -34.18
N ILE A 391 17.96 -24.05 -33.67
CA ILE A 391 19.08 -23.50 -32.88
C ILE A 391 20.38 -23.36 -33.68
N ASN A 392 20.36 -23.70 -34.97
CA ASN A 392 21.55 -23.65 -35.80
C ASN A 392 21.92 -22.20 -36.14
N VAL A 393 23.14 -21.78 -35.77
CA VAL A 393 23.62 -20.39 -35.90
C VAL A 393 23.74 -19.96 -37.37
N GLN A 394 23.92 -20.91 -38.29
CA GLN A 394 24.07 -20.64 -39.73
C GLN A 394 22.76 -20.13 -40.37
N ASP A 395 21.60 -20.44 -39.79
CA ASP A 395 20.29 -20.13 -40.35
C ASP A 395 19.71 -18.77 -39.87
N GLY A 396 20.40 -18.07 -38.95
CA GLY A 396 20.08 -16.68 -38.60
C GLY A 396 18.69 -16.43 -38.00
N VAL A 397 18.12 -17.41 -37.29
CA VAL A 397 16.76 -17.34 -36.70
C VAL A 397 16.62 -16.16 -35.73
N LEU A 398 15.56 -15.37 -35.89
CA LEU A 398 15.27 -14.25 -34.99
C LEU A 398 14.76 -14.74 -33.63
N GLU A 399 15.09 -14.03 -32.56
CA GLU A 399 14.64 -14.33 -31.18
C GLU A 399 13.10 -14.46 -31.08
N GLU A 400 12.35 -13.65 -31.84
CA GLU A 400 10.88 -13.73 -31.87
C GLU A 400 10.37 -15.06 -32.47
N GLN A 401 11.04 -15.58 -33.49
CA GLN A 401 10.71 -16.88 -34.10
C GLN A 401 11.08 -18.03 -33.15
N LEU A 402 12.25 -17.95 -32.51
CA LEU A 402 12.69 -18.95 -31.54
C LEU A 402 11.72 -19.06 -30.34
N ARG A 403 11.15 -17.94 -29.87
CA ARG A 403 10.11 -17.95 -28.83
C ARG A 403 8.88 -18.73 -29.28
N MET A 404 8.40 -18.52 -30.50
CA MET A 404 7.27 -19.26 -31.06
C MET A 404 7.56 -20.76 -31.17
N TYR A 405 8.75 -21.14 -31.64
CA TYR A 405 9.16 -22.55 -31.74
C TYR A 405 9.20 -23.24 -30.37
N LEU A 406 9.75 -22.57 -29.36
CA LEU A 406 9.79 -23.11 -28.00
C LEU A 406 8.43 -23.13 -27.33
N HIS A 407 7.55 -22.18 -27.66
CA HIS A 407 6.17 -22.19 -27.17
C HIS A 407 5.38 -23.38 -27.74
N CYS A 408 5.56 -23.68 -29.04
CA CYS A 408 5.09 -24.91 -29.67
C CYS A 408 5.65 -26.15 -28.97
N CYS A 409 6.97 -26.21 -28.74
CA CYS A 409 7.61 -27.31 -28.03
C CYS A 409 7.08 -27.51 -26.61
N LEU A 410 6.86 -26.42 -25.86
CA LEU A 410 6.29 -26.47 -24.50
C LEU A 410 4.87 -27.04 -24.50
N THR A 411 4.07 -26.68 -25.50
CA THR A 411 2.72 -27.21 -25.70
C THR A 411 2.75 -28.70 -26.07
N LEU A 412 3.71 -29.14 -26.88
CA LEU A 412 3.89 -30.57 -27.16
C LEU A 412 4.27 -31.36 -25.89
N CYS A 413 5.01 -30.77 -24.95
CA CYS A 413 5.29 -31.39 -23.65
C CYS A 413 4.03 -31.59 -22.77
N ASP A 414 2.95 -30.83 -23.00
CA ASP A 414 1.64 -31.11 -22.39
C ASP A 414 1.08 -32.44 -22.90
N PHE A 415 1.03 -32.57 -24.23
CA PHE A 415 0.40 -33.69 -24.93
C PHE A 415 1.17 -35.00 -24.78
N TRP A 416 2.50 -34.99 -24.93
CA TRP A 416 3.30 -36.21 -25.07
C TRP A 416 4.08 -36.60 -23.81
N GLU A 417 4.58 -37.84 -23.76
CA GLU A 417 5.45 -38.33 -22.69
C GLU A 417 6.77 -37.51 -22.61
N PRO A 418 7.39 -37.40 -21.42
CA PRO A 418 8.54 -36.54 -21.22
C PRO A 418 9.78 -37.04 -21.98
N ASN A 419 10.40 -36.17 -22.79
CA ASN A 419 11.62 -36.47 -23.54
C ASN A 419 12.82 -35.63 -23.06
N ILE A 420 13.84 -36.30 -22.51
CA ILE A 420 15.08 -35.68 -22.00
C ILE A 420 16.01 -35.19 -23.12
N ALA A 421 15.91 -35.76 -24.32
CA ALA A 421 16.72 -35.37 -25.47
C ALA A 421 16.42 -33.92 -25.91
N VAL A 422 15.14 -33.51 -25.88
CA VAL A 422 14.72 -32.12 -26.14
C VAL A 422 15.43 -31.13 -25.23
N VAL A 423 15.43 -31.41 -23.91
CA VAL A 423 16.13 -30.60 -22.91
C VAL A 423 17.63 -30.57 -23.18
N THR A 424 18.21 -31.69 -23.60
CA THR A 424 19.65 -31.79 -23.90
C THR A 424 20.04 -30.94 -25.10
N ILE A 425 19.28 -31.02 -26.19
CA ILE A 425 19.51 -30.24 -27.42
C ILE A 425 19.45 -28.74 -27.11
N LEU A 426 18.43 -28.31 -26.36
CA LEU A 426 18.29 -26.91 -25.95
C LEU A 426 19.40 -26.47 -24.98
N TRP A 427 19.77 -27.32 -24.02
CA TRP A 427 20.85 -27.03 -23.09
C TRP A 427 22.20 -26.85 -23.79
N GLU A 428 22.51 -27.63 -24.83
CA GLU A 428 23.74 -27.45 -25.60
C GLU A 428 23.83 -26.08 -26.29
N TYR A 429 22.70 -25.54 -26.74
CA TYR A 429 22.61 -24.19 -27.30
C TYR A 429 22.71 -23.11 -26.22
N TYR A 430 21.86 -23.18 -25.20
CA TYR A 430 21.78 -22.14 -24.17
C TYR A 430 23.04 -22.11 -23.29
N SER A 431 23.66 -23.26 -23.00
CA SER A 431 24.90 -23.33 -22.23
C SER A 431 26.04 -22.55 -22.91
N LYS A 432 26.11 -22.51 -24.25
CA LYS A 432 27.09 -21.70 -24.99
C LYS A 432 26.75 -20.21 -24.95
N ASN A 433 25.46 -19.89 -25.07
CA ASN A 433 24.95 -18.52 -25.19
C ASN A 433 24.48 -17.87 -23.87
N LEU A 434 24.81 -18.44 -22.70
CA LEU A 434 24.34 -17.97 -21.39
C LEU A 434 24.51 -16.46 -21.16
N ASN A 435 25.57 -15.84 -21.70
CA ASN A 435 25.85 -14.40 -21.55
C ASN A 435 24.97 -13.49 -22.43
N SER A 436 24.06 -14.06 -23.23
CA SER A 436 23.16 -13.30 -24.12
C SER A 436 21.91 -12.83 -23.37
N SER A 437 21.38 -11.67 -23.76
CA SER A 437 20.17 -11.09 -23.15
C SER A 437 18.85 -11.67 -23.65
N PHE A 438 18.86 -12.43 -24.76
CA PHE A 438 17.67 -13.05 -25.37
C PHE A 438 16.49 -12.05 -25.54
N SER A 439 16.82 -10.81 -25.92
CA SER A 439 15.87 -9.71 -26.07
C SER A 439 15.59 -9.40 -27.54
N ILE A 440 14.36 -8.95 -27.85
CA ILE A 440 13.96 -8.56 -29.21
C ILE A 440 14.50 -7.15 -29.48
N SER A 441 15.36 -7.01 -30.48
CA SER A 441 16.08 -5.76 -30.82
C SER A 441 15.18 -4.58 -31.24
N ARG A 442 13.91 -4.82 -31.60
CA ARG A 442 12.96 -3.80 -32.10
C ARG A 442 12.03 -3.18 -31.05
N LEU A 443 12.16 -3.54 -29.77
CA LEU A 443 11.40 -2.96 -28.66
C LEU A 443 12.33 -2.10 -27.78
N PRO A 444 12.62 -0.85 -28.18
CA PRO A 444 13.35 0.07 -27.32
C PRO A 444 12.40 0.47 -26.17
N LEU A 445 12.89 0.41 -24.93
CA LEU A 445 12.29 0.91 -23.68
C LEU A 445 11.65 -0.12 -22.73
N LYS A 446 11.11 -1.26 -23.17
CA LYS A 446 10.63 -2.33 -22.24
C LYS A 446 11.62 -3.49 -22.01
N GLY A 447 12.66 -3.63 -22.83
CA GLY A 447 13.71 -4.63 -22.62
C GLY A 447 14.65 -4.33 -21.45
N LEU A 448 14.67 -3.07 -20.97
CA LEU A 448 15.41 -2.62 -19.79
C LEU A 448 14.71 -2.98 -18.47
N THR A 449 13.50 -3.55 -18.51
CA THR A 449 12.65 -3.73 -17.31
C THR A 449 12.76 -5.11 -16.65
N TYR A 450 13.56 -6.03 -17.19
CA TYR A 450 13.86 -7.31 -16.51
C TYR A 450 15.05 -7.18 -15.54
N VAL A 451 15.17 -6.03 -14.88
CA VAL A 451 16.03 -5.90 -13.71
C VAL A 451 15.26 -6.53 -12.56
N ILE A 452 15.75 -7.67 -12.08
CA ILE A 452 15.26 -8.30 -10.85
C ILE A 452 15.25 -7.23 -9.76
N LYS A 453 14.06 -6.83 -9.32
CA LYS A 453 13.90 -5.76 -8.34
C LYS A 453 14.22 -6.28 -6.93
N SER A 454 13.68 -7.45 -6.58
CA SER A 454 13.87 -8.10 -5.28
C SER A 454 14.22 -9.60 -5.41
N PRO A 455 14.79 -10.23 -4.37
CA PRO A 455 14.99 -11.67 -4.31
C PRO A 455 13.69 -12.46 -4.54
N LEU A 456 12.58 -12.03 -3.92
CA LEU A 456 11.26 -12.63 -4.14
C LEU A 456 10.83 -12.63 -5.61
N SER A 457 11.09 -11.54 -6.36
CA SER A 457 10.74 -11.48 -7.78
C SER A 457 11.48 -12.51 -8.65
N MET A 458 12.70 -12.92 -8.26
CA MET A 458 13.41 -14.03 -8.92
C MET A 458 12.69 -15.35 -8.69
N LEU A 459 12.23 -15.56 -7.47
CA LEU A 459 11.57 -16.78 -7.05
C LEU A 459 10.17 -16.90 -7.66
N GLU A 460 9.43 -15.79 -7.76
CA GLU A 460 8.13 -15.73 -8.44
C GLU A 460 8.24 -16.08 -9.92
N MET A 461 9.22 -15.52 -10.64
CA MET A 461 9.50 -15.89 -12.03
C MET A 461 9.68 -17.41 -12.20
N VAL A 462 10.46 -18.02 -11.31
CA VAL A 462 10.72 -19.46 -11.33
C VAL A 462 9.45 -20.25 -11.01
N LYS A 463 8.63 -19.79 -10.06
CA LYS A 463 7.34 -20.41 -9.75
C LYS A 463 6.40 -20.38 -10.95
N THR A 464 6.32 -19.27 -11.66
CA THR A 464 5.54 -19.16 -12.90
C THR A 464 6.00 -20.15 -13.96
N CYS A 465 7.33 -20.35 -14.11
CA CYS A 465 7.87 -21.36 -15.02
C CYS A 465 7.50 -22.79 -14.63
N CYS A 466 7.27 -23.03 -13.33
CA CYS A 466 6.90 -24.31 -12.76
C CYS A 466 5.38 -24.55 -12.73
N CYS A 467 4.53 -23.58 -13.09
CA CYS A 467 3.08 -23.74 -13.05
C CYS A 467 2.56 -24.58 -14.23
N ASP A 468 1.55 -25.43 -13.96
CA ASP A 468 0.92 -26.25 -15.01
C ASP A 468 -0.05 -25.45 -15.90
N LYS A 469 -0.58 -24.33 -15.38
CA LYS A 469 -1.46 -23.43 -16.14
C LYS A 469 -0.62 -22.36 -16.85
N GLN A 470 -0.66 -22.34 -18.18
CA GLN A 470 0.02 -21.33 -18.98
C GLN A 470 -0.75 -20.00 -18.91
N ASP A 471 -0.09 -18.92 -18.49
CA ASP A 471 -0.62 -17.57 -18.58
C ASP A 471 -0.66 -17.12 -20.05
N HIS A 472 -1.81 -16.62 -20.51
CA HIS A 472 -2.00 -16.14 -21.89
C HIS A 472 -1.04 -14.99 -22.28
N ASP A 473 -0.44 -14.32 -21.30
CA ASP A 473 0.52 -13.22 -21.53
C ASP A 473 2.00 -13.65 -21.52
N LEU A 474 2.32 -14.94 -21.26
CA LEU A 474 3.70 -15.45 -21.23
C LEU A 474 4.51 -15.08 -22.48
N TYR A 475 3.89 -15.10 -23.66
CA TYR A 475 4.57 -14.78 -24.92
C TYR A 475 5.08 -13.33 -24.98
N LYS A 476 4.36 -12.38 -24.36
CA LYS A 476 4.69 -10.95 -24.41
C LYS A 476 5.79 -10.55 -23.42
N SER A 477 5.90 -11.27 -22.30
CA SER A 477 6.80 -10.93 -21.19
C SER A 477 8.06 -11.78 -21.13
N SER A 478 8.10 -12.93 -21.81
CA SER A 478 9.16 -13.93 -21.63
C SER A 478 10.18 -13.96 -22.77
N SER A 479 11.43 -14.34 -22.47
CA SER A 479 12.47 -14.60 -23.46
C SER A 479 12.47 -16.07 -23.92
N SER A 480 13.18 -16.37 -25.02
CA SER A 480 13.38 -17.75 -25.45
C SER A 480 14.02 -18.60 -24.34
N TYR A 481 14.90 -18.02 -23.53
CA TYR A 481 15.48 -18.67 -22.36
C TYR A 481 14.43 -19.01 -21.28
N THR A 482 13.48 -18.13 -21.01
CA THR A 482 12.38 -18.42 -20.08
C THR A 482 11.51 -19.57 -20.58
N PHE A 483 11.20 -19.62 -21.88
CA PHE A 483 10.49 -20.78 -22.46
C PHE A 483 11.28 -22.09 -22.31
N PHE A 484 12.60 -22.06 -22.49
CA PHE A 484 13.46 -23.20 -22.19
C PHE A 484 13.36 -23.63 -20.71
N LEU A 485 13.36 -22.69 -19.76
CA LEU A 485 13.18 -22.99 -18.34
C LEU A 485 11.81 -23.65 -18.06
N CYS A 486 10.73 -23.18 -18.69
CA CYS A 486 9.41 -23.82 -18.60
C CYS A 486 9.45 -25.27 -19.13
N ILE A 487 10.06 -25.49 -20.30
CA ILE A 487 10.21 -26.85 -20.89
C ILE A 487 11.01 -27.74 -19.93
N LEU A 488 12.14 -27.25 -19.42
CA LEU A 488 13.00 -27.98 -18.48
C LEU A 488 12.23 -28.39 -17.22
N ALA A 489 11.53 -27.45 -16.58
CA ALA A 489 10.75 -27.74 -15.38
C ALA A 489 9.65 -28.77 -15.65
N LYS A 490 8.92 -28.61 -16.75
CA LYS A 490 7.81 -29.48 -17.12
C LYS A 490 8.25 -30.91 -17.44
N VAL A 491 9.30 -31.05 -18.27
CA VAL A 491 9.88 -32.35 -18.62
C VAL A 491 10.42 -33.04 -17.37
N LEU A 492 11.14 -32.32 -16.49
CA LEU A 492 11.67 -32.91 -15.25
C LEU A 492 10.56 -33.34 -14.30
N LYS A 493 9.54 -32.49 -14.04
CA LYS A 493 8.40 -32.85 -13.18
C LYS A 493 7.67 -34.09 -13.69
N LYS A 494 7.35 -34.13 -14.99
CA LYS A 494 6.65 -35.26 -15.63
C LYS A 494 7.52 -36.52 -15.66
N ALA A 495 8.82 -36.39 -15.96
CA ALA A 495 9.75 -37.52 -15.97
C ALA A 495 10.01 -38.11 -14.58
N MET A 496 10.12 -37.27 -13.55
CA MET A 496 10.32 -37.72 -12.17
C MET A 496 9.08 -38.41 -11.62
N LYS A 497 7.87 -37.94 -11.98
CA LYS A 497 6.61 -38.61 -11.63
C LYS A 497 6.51 -40.02 -12.23
N ASN A 498 7.00 -40.21 -13.46
CA ASN A 498 6.87 -41.48 -14.17
C ASN A 498 8.00 -42.48 -13.88
N ASN A 499 9.25 -42.00 -13.76
CA ASN A 499 10.47 -42.84 -13.76
C ASN A 499 11.36 -42.65 -12.52
N GLY A 500 10.84 -42.04 -11.46
CA GLY A 500 11.60 -41.76 -10.22
C GLY A 500 12.75 -40.75 -10.41
N PRO A 501 13.79 -40.74 -9.57
CA PRO A 501 14.84 -39.71 -9.59
C PRO A 501 15.91 -39.88 -10.69
N HIS A 502 15.83 -40.93 -11.52
CA HIS A 502 16.85 -41.21 -12.55
C HIS A 502 16.95 -40.13 -13.65
N PRO A 503 15.84 -39.63 -14.25
CA PRO A 503 15.87 -38.52 -15.21
C PRO A 503 16.55 -37.27 -14.66
N TRP A 504 16.30 -36.94 -13.39
CA TRP A 504 16.94 -35.82 -12.71
C TRP A 504 18.47 -35.99 -12.66
N LYS A 505 18.96 -37.17 -12.25
CA LYS A 505 20.41 -37.44 -12.18
C LYS A 505 21.10 -37.28 -13.55
N GLN A 506 20.44 -37.71 -14.62
CA GLN A 506 20.97 -37.57 -15.99
C GLN A 506 21.09 -36.10 -16.42
N VAL A 507 20.04 -35.30 -16.19
CA VAL A 507 20.03 -33.87 -16.52
C VAL A 507 21.00 -33.10 -15.62
N LYS A 508 21.01 -33.39 -14.32
CA LYS A 508 21.95 -32.83 -13.33
C LYS A 508 23.40 -32.99 -13.80
N GLY A 509 23.82 -34.21 -14.15
CA GLY A 509 25.18 -34.48 -14.61
C GLY A 509 25.58 -33.64 -15.83
N ARG A 510 24.68 -33.48 -16.80
CA ARG A 510 24.91 -32.69 -18.03
C ARG A 510 24.93 -31.18 -17.80
N ILE A 511 24.11 -30.68 -16.89
CA ILE A 511 24.10 -29.26 -16.54
C ILE A 511 25.34 -28.92 -15.73
N TYR A 512 25.61 -29.67 -14.65
CA TYR A 512 26.69 -29.36 -13.71
C TYR A 512 28.06 -29.46 -14.39
N SER A 513 28.25 -30.40 -15.32
CA SER A 513 29.53 -30.55 -16.04
C SER A 513 29.92 -29.34 -16.90
N LYS A 514 28.98 -28.45 -17.24
CA LYS A 514 29.27 -27.23 -18.01
C LYS A 514 29.76 -26.07 -17.14
N PHE A 515 29.56 -26.13 -15.83
CA PHE A 515 29.98 -25.09 -14.89
C PHE A 515 31.25 -25.52 -14.16
N HIS A 516 32.40 -25.25 -14.79
CA HIS A 516 33.72 -25.35 -14.19
C HIS A 516 34.29 -23.94 -13.92
N GLN A 517 35.38 -23.85 -13.15
CA GLN A 517 36.01 -22.58 -12.77
C GLN A 517 36.13 -21.57 -13.93
N LYS A 518 36.78 -21.97 -15.04
CA LYS A 518 36.93 -21.11 -16.22
C LYS A 518 35.59 -20.60 -16.79
N ARG A 519 34.53 -21.40 -16.77
CA ARG A 519 33.21 -20.98 -17.28
C ARG A 519 32.56 -19.98 -16.33
N MET A 520 32.69 -20.18 -15.02
CA MET A 520 32.20 -19.23 -14.01
C MET A 520 32.89 -17.87 -14.16
N GLU A 521 34.20 -17.84 -14.41
CA GLU A 521 34.97 -16.62 -14.63
C GLU A 521 34.60 -15.86 -15.93
N GLU A 522 34.06 -16.56 -16.93
CA GLU A 522 33.61 -16.00 -18.21
C GLU A 522 32.20 -15.39 -18.17
N LEU A 523 31.44 -15.59 -17.10
CA LEU A 523 30.06 -15.09 -17.02
C LEU A 523 30.01 -13.55 -16.98
N THR A 524 29.08 -12.98 -17.74
CA THR A 524 28.67 -11.57 -17.63
C THR A 524 27.59 -11.41 -16.57
N GLU A 525 27.21 -10.17 -16.22
CA GLU A 525 26.09 -9.93 -15.29
C GLU A 525 24.77 -10.57 -15.78
N VAL A 526 24.51 -10.49 -17.09
CA VAL A 526 23.37 -11.18 -17.74
C VAL A 526 23.52 -12.70 -17.65
N GLY A 527 24.73 -13.23 -17.87
CA GLY A 527 25.00 -14.65 -17.71
C GLY A 527 24.80 -15.16 -16.29
N LEU A 528 25.16 -14.36 -15.29
CA LEU A 528 24.96 -14.66 -13.88
C LEU A 528 23.46 -14.65 -13.51
N GLN A 529 22.66 -13.76 -14.11
CA GLN A 529 21.20 -13.74 -13.93
C GLN A 529 20.54 -14.99 -14.51
N ASN A 530 20.96 -15.40 -15.71
CA ASN A 530 20.50 -16.64 -16.35
C ASN A 530 20.93 -17.86 -15.52
N PHE A 531 22.16 -17.86 -14.98
CA PHE A 531 22.64 -18.88 -14.05
C PHE A 531 21.75 -19.01 -12.81
N PHE A 532 21.43 -17.92 -12.11
CA PHE A 532 20.55 -17.99 -10.94
C PHE A 532 19.13 -18.45 -11.33
N SER A 533 18.59 -17.99 -12.45
CA SER A 533 17.27 -18.42 -12.95
C SER A 533 17.20 -19.92 -13.19
N LEU A 534 18.25 -20.50 -13.79
CA LEU A 534 18.37 -21.95 -14.00
C LEU A 534 18.46 -22.70 -12.67
N PHE A 535 19.39 -22.34 -11.80
CA PHE A 535 19.62 -23.11 -10.58
C PHE A 535 18.50 -22.95 -9.55
N LEU A 536 17.81 -21.81 -9.49
CA LEU A 536 16.59 -21.66 -8.70
C LEU A 536 15.46 -22.54 -9.28
N LEU A 537 15.32 -22.64 -10.61
CA LEU A 537 14.35 -23.56 -11.23
C LEU A 537 14.67 -25.02 -10.91
N LEU A 538 15.94 -25.41 -11.02
CA LEU A 538 16.39 -26.76 -10.67
C LEU A 538 16.11 -27.07 -9.19
N ALA A 539 16.38 -26.13 -8.28
CA ALA A 539 16.05 -26.27 -6.86
C ALA A 539 14.54 -26.33 -6.60
N CYS A 540 13.72 -25.64 -7.40
CA CYS A 540 12.26 -25.70 -7.28
C CYS A 540 11.68 -27.07 -7.67
N VAL A 541 12.31 -27.73 -8.65
CA VAL A 541 11.84 -29.01 -9.24
C VAL A 541 12.49 -30.23 -8.58
N ALA A 542 13.70 -30.09 -8.02
CA ALA A 542 14.47 -31.14 -7.39
C ALA A 542 14.74 -30.87 -5.89
N GLU A 543 15.77 -31.49 -5.32
CA GLU A 543 16.17 -31.31 -3.92
C GLU A 543 16.93 -29.97 -3.75
N VAL A 544 16.33 -29.03 -3.02
CA VAL A 544 16.85 -27.67 -2.83
C VAL A 544 18.27 -27.68 -2.24
N GLU A 545 18.55 -28.59 -1.29
CA GLU A 545 19.81 -28.62 -0.55
C GLU A 545 21.04 -29.00 -1.40
N ASP A 546 20.88 -30.02 -2.24
CA ASP A 546 21.90 -30.47 -3.19
C ASP A 546 22.20 -29.41 -4.25
N VAL A 547 21.17 -28.70 -4.73
CA VAL A 547 21.35 -27.63 -5.71
C VAL A 547 22.00 -26.40 -5.10
N ALA A 548 21.51 -25.94 -3.94
CA ALA A 548 22.04 -24.75 -3.27
C ALA A 548 23.49 -24.93 -2.82
N SER A 549 23.85 -26.09 -2.25
CA SER A 549 25.23 -26.38 -1.84
C SER A 549 26.21 -26.35 -3.02
N HIS A 550 25.80 -26.89 -4.18
CA HIS A 550 26.60 -26.84 -5.40
C HIS A 550 26.77 -25.41 -5.92
N VAL A 551 25.68 -24.62 -5.94
CA VAL A 551 25.72 -23.22 -6.38
C VAL A 551 26.67 -22.39 -5.51
N LEU A 552 26.61 -22.54 -4.18
CA LEU A 552 27.54 -21.84 -3.28
C LEU A 552 29.00 -22.17 -3.60
N GLY A 553 29.30 -23.43 -3.91
CA GLY A 553 30.63 -23.85 -4.35
C GLY A 553 31.06 -23.18 -5.66
N LEU A 554 30.14 -23.05 -6.62
CA LEU A 554 30.41 -22.43 -7.92
C LEU A 554 30.58 -20.91 -7.83
N LEU A 555 29.85 -20.23 -6.94
CA LEU A 555 29.96 -18.78 -6.75
C LEU A 555 31.36 -18.35 -6.29
N ASN A 556 32.09 -19.24 -5.59
CA ASN A 556 33.49 -18.99 -5.18
C ASN A 556 34.46 -18.88 -6.37
N PHE A 557 34.07 -19.34 -7.57
CA PHE A 557 34.88 -19.24 -8.79
C PHE A 557 34.62 -17.97 -9.60
N LEU A 558 33.73 -17.07 -9.17
CA LEU A 558 33.47 -15.82 -9.88
C LEU A 558 34.64 -14.86 -9.77
N LYS A 559 34.82 -13.99 -10.78
CA LYS A 559 35.85 -12.94 -10.75
C LYS A 559 35.64 -12.01 -9.55
N PRO A 560 36.72 -11.47 -8.95
CA PRO A 560 36.62 -10.54 -7.81
C PRO A 560 35.72 -9.33 -8.06
N ALA A 561 35.64 -8.86 -9.31
CA ALA A 561 34.77 -7.76 -9.72
C ALA A 561 33.26 -8.02 -9.49
N PHE A 562 32.83 -9.29 -9.40
CA PHE A 562 31.45 -9.66 -9.12
C PHE A 562 31.14 -9.84 -7.63
N ILE A 563 32.15 -9.88 -6.75
CA ILE A 563 31.95 -10.10 -5.29
C ILE A 563 31.08 -9.00 -4.68
N THR A 564 31.12 -7.79 -5.25
CA THR A 564 30.29 -6.64 -4.86
C THR A 564 29.02 -6.49 -5.71
N SER A 565 28.68 -7.47 -6.55
CA SER A 565 27.50 -7.40 -7.39
C SER A 565 26.22 -7.60 -6.56
N PRO A 566 25.25 -6.67 -6.65
CA PRO A 566 23.92 -6.83 -6.05
C PRO A 566 23.20 -8.12 -6.46
N LEU A 567 23.51 -8.64 -7.65
CA LEU A 567 22.85 -9.83 -8.20
C LEU A 567 23.22 -11.10 -7.43
N ILE A 568 24.45 -11.21 -6.93
CA ILE A 568 24.87 -12.36 -6.11
C ILE A 568 24.04 -12.40 -4.84
N TRP A 569 23.93 -11.27 -4.12
CA TRP A 569 23.15 -11.16 -2.90
C TRP A 569 21.67 -11.48 -3.14
N LYS A 570 21.09 -10.99 -4.24
CA LYS A 570 19.70 -11.29 -4.61
C LYS A 570 19.47 -12.78 -4.89
N GLY A 571 20.33 -13.39 -5.70
CA GLY A 571 20.21 -14.82 -6.05
C GLY A 571 20.41 -15.74 -4.85
N GLN A 572 21.37 -15.40 -4.00
CA GLN A 572 21.64 -16.08 -2.75
C GLN A 572 20.50 -15.95 -1.73
N MET A 573 19.94 -14.75 -1.56
CA MET A 573 18.75 -14.52 -0.72
C MET A 573 17.51 -15.23 -1.27
N ALA A 574 17.37 -15.35 -2.60
CA ALA A 574 16.29 -16.13 -3.21
C ALA A 574 16.36 -17.63 -2.85
N PHE A 575 17.56 -18.21 -2.72
CA PHE A 575 17.71 -19.57 -2.18
C PHE A 575 17.28 -19.64 -0.72
N LEU A 576 17.69 -18.69 0.12
CA LEU A 576 17.27 -18.63 1.53
C LEU A 576 15.74 -18.57 1.66
N LEU A 577 15.08 -17.72 0.86
CA LEU A 577 13.62 -17.63 0.79
C LEU A 577 12.96 -18.93 0.32
N MET A 578 13.59 -19.65 -0.64
CA MET A 578 13.08 -20.94 -1.10
C MET A 578 13.15 -22.00 0.00
N TYR A 579 14.24 -22.04 0.78
CA TYR A 579 14.33 -22.90 1.96
C TYR A 579 13.22 -22.59 2.96
N THR A 580 12.98 -21.30 3.24
CA THR A 580 11.90 -20.86 4.12
C THR A 580 10.52 -21.32 3.61
N GLN A 581 10.21 -21.12 2.32
CA GLN A 581 8.93 -21.53 1.73
C GLN A 581 8.71 -23.04 1.74
N LYS A 582 9.79 -23.83 1.71
CA LYS A 582 9.76 -25.30 1.79
C LYS A 582 9.88 -25.82 3.23
N ASN A 583 9.94 -24.94 4.23
CA ASN A 583 10.16 -25.26 5.65
C ASN A 583 11.43 -26.10 5.90
N LEU A 584 12.52 -25.79 5.19
CA LEU A 584 13.84 -26.42 5.37
C LEU A 584 14.72 -25.61 6.35
N ASP A 585 15.78 -26.24 6.89
CA ASP A 585 16.68 -25.55 7.81
C ASP A 585 17.55 -24.51 7.09
N ILE A 586 17.39 -23.25 7.47
CA ILE A 586 18.16 -22.13 6.92
C ILE A 586 19.53 -21.91 7.61
N SER A 587 19.89 -22.70 8.63
CA SER A 587 21.07 -22.45 9.49
C SER A 587 22.38 -22.20 8.75
N VAL A 588 22.70 -23.03 7.76
CA VAL A 588 23.98 -22.94 7.02
C VAL A 588 24.02 -21.69 6.15
N LEU A 589 22.93 -21.43 5.41
CA LEU A 589 22.81 -20.26 4.55
C LEU A 589 22.79 -18.97 5.38
N ALA A 590 22.01 -18.94 6.47
CA ALA A 590 21.90 -17.81 7.36
C ALA A 590 23.26 -17.41 7.96
N GLU A 591 24.13 -18.38 8.32
CA GLU A 591 25.47 -18.13 8.84
C GLU A 591 26.41 -17.49 7.80
N ILE A 592 26.37 -18.01 6.56
CA ILE A 592 27.19 -17.48 5.47
C ILE A 592 26.76 -16.04 5.14
N PHE A 593 25.45 -15.79 5.06
CA PHE A 593 24.92 -14.47 4.75
C PHE A 593 25.10 -13.46 5.87
N SER A 594 24.88 -13.86 7.12
CA SER A 594 25.11 -13.00 8.28
C SER A 594 26.58 -12.60 8.39
N GLY A 595 27.51 -13.53 8.10
CA GLY A 595 28.94 -13.26 8.03
C GLY A 595 29.28 -12.23 6.94
N ALA A 596 28.77 -12.40 5.72
CA ALA A 596 28.99 -11.45 4.63
C ALA A 596 28.40 -10.06 4.93
N PHE A 597 27.21 -10.01 5.52
CA PHE A 597 26.57 -8.76 5.95
C PHE A 597 27.39 -8.04 7.01
N ARG A 598 27.88 -8.75 8.03
CA ARG A 598 28.71 -8.17 9.09
C ARG A 598 29.97 -7.51 8.54
N GLU A 599 30.68 -8.18 7.63
CA GLU A 599 31.90 -7.60 7.04
C GLU A 599 31.57 -6.34 6.21
N LYS A 600 30.47 -6.35 5.42
CA LYS A 600 30.05 -5.15 4.67
C LYS A 600 29.53 -4.02 5.54
N ALA A 601 28.84 -4.32 6.65
CA ALA A 601 28.43 -3.32 7.62
C ALA A 601 29.64 -2.68 8.33
N LYS A 602 30.70 -3.46 8.58
CA LYS A 602 31.96 -2.96 9.12
C LYS A 602 32.70 -2.06 8.13
N GLU A 603 32.79 -2.44 6.86
CA GLU A 603 33.33 -1.58 5.79
C GLU A 603 32.56 -0.27 5.68
N PHE A 604 31.23 -0.32 5.74
CA PHE A 604 30.36 0.85 5.71
C PHE A 604 30.60 1.80 6.89
N LEU A 605 30.81 1.28 8.09
CA LEU A 605 31.12 2.07 9.29
C LEU A 605 32.48 2.79 9.22
N VAL A 606 33.49 2.17 8.59
CA VAL A 606 34.85 2.73 8.50
C VAL A 606 34.98 3.73 7.33
N SER A 607 34.11 3.63 6.31
CA SER A 607 34.14 4.52 5.14
C SER A 607 33.93 5.99 5.53
N LYS A 608 34.76 6.88 4.97
CA LYS A 608 34.65 8.33 5.21
C LYS A 608 33.56 8.93 4.33
N ASN A 609 32.90 10.00 4.80
CA ASN A 609 31.80 10.67 4.08
C ASN A 609 32.21 11.25 2.71
N ASP A 610 33.51 11.41 2.42
CA ASP A 610 34.02 11.92 1.14
C ASP A 610 33.97 10.88 0.01
N GLU A 611 33.78 9.59 0.32
CA GLU A 611 33.70 8.47 -0.64
C GLU A 611 32.24 8.09 -0.95
N MET A 612 31.40 9.07 -1.27
CA MET A 612 29.95 8.91 -1.45
C MET A 612 29.54 7.77 -2.41
N GLY A 613 30.31 7.54 -3.50
CA GLY A 613 30.02 6.47 -4.45
C GLY A 613 30.25 5.06 -3.88
N GLN A 614 31.25 4.88 -3.03
CA GLN A 614 31.52 3.60 -2.36
C GLN A 614 30.47 3.33 -1.28
N LYS A 615 30.11 4.36 -0.49
CA LYS A 615 29.07 4.26 0.53
C LYS A 615 27.71 3.89 -0.08
N GLN A 616 27.35 4.48 -1.23
CA GLN A 616 26.12 4.13 -1.96
C GLN A 616 26.13 2.69 -2.50
N THR A 617 27.27 2.22 -2.98
CA THR A 617 27.43 0.83 -3.46
C THR A 617 27.29 -0.17 -2.31
N LEU A 618 27.92 0.10 -1.16
CA LEU A 618 27.78 -0.71 0.06
C LEU A 618 26.34 -0.68 0.58
N TRP A 619 25.70 0.48 0.63
CA TRP A 619 24.29 0.61 1.03
C TRP A 619 23.35 -0.22 0.15
N SER A 620 23.58 -0.25 -1.18
CA SER A 620 22.79 -1.10 -2.10
C SER A 620 22.82 -2.58 -1.68
N LEU A 621 23.99 -3.11 -1.30
CA LEU A 621 24.13 -4.49 -0.82
C LEU A 621 23.46 -4.69 0.55
N LEU A 622 23.66 -3.75 1.47
CA LEU A 622 23.08 -3.79 2.81
C LEU A 622 21.55 -3.71 2.77
N SER A 623 20.98 -2.88 1.88
CA SER A 623 19.53 -2.79 1.66
C SER A 623 18.97 -4.11 1.14
N ILE A 624 19.64 -4.77 0.19
CA ILE A 624 19.20 -6.09 -0.31
C ILE A 624 19.15 -7.13 0.81
N TYR A 625 20.11 -7.09 1.74
CA TYR A 625 20.09 -7.96 2.91
C TYR A 625 18.92 -7.63 3.84
N ILE A 626 18.72 -6.35 4.15
CA ILE A 626 17.61 -5.87 5.01
C ILE A 626 16.26 -6.29 4.42
N ASP A 627 16.02 -5.95 3.17
CA ASP A 627 14.77 -6.25 2.45
C ASP A 627 14.55 -7.76 2.37
N GLY A 628 15.59 -8.53 2.05
CA GLY A 628 15.50 -9.98 1.95
C GLY A 628 15.30 -10.69 3.29
N VAL A 629 15.93 -10.22 4.38
CA VAL A 629 15.65 -10.74 5.72
C VAL A 629 14.21 -10.41 6.11
N GLN A 630 13.70 -9.21 5.77
CA GLN A 630 12.30 -8.87 5.99
C GLN A 630 11.37 -9.86 5.29
N GLU A 631 11.61 -10.12 3.99
CA GLU A 631 10.85 -11.08 3.19
C GLU A 631 10.89 -12.49 3.81
N VAL A 632 12.03 -12.91 4.39
CA VAL A 632 12.15 -14.20 5.11
C VAL A 632 11.22 -14.22 6.31
N PHE A 633 11.25 -13.20 7.18
CA PHE A 633 10.38 -13.15 8.37
C PHE A 633 8.88 -13.09 7.99
N GLU A 634 8.51 -12.35 6.95
CA GLU A 634 7.14 -12.25 6.46
C GLU A 634 6.63 -13.58 5.88
N THR A 635 7.49 -14.32 5.17
CA THR A 635 7.15 -15.59 4.53
C THR A 635 7.13 -16.77 5.52
N SER A 636 7.94 -16.72 6.58
CA SER A 636 8.07 -17.81 7.56
C SER A 636 6.77 -18.06 8.33
N HIS A 637 6.31 -19.31 8.35
CA HIS A 637 5.16 -19.74 9.18
C HIS A 637 5.53 -19.95 10.66
N CYS A 638 6.77 -20.35 10.93
CA CYS A 638 7.32 -20.53 12.28
C CYS A 638 8.77 -20.03 12.32
N LEU A 639 9.23 -19.59 13.50
CA LEU A 639 10.63 -19.17 13.68
C LEU A 639 11.46 -20.38 14.12
N HIS A 640 12.63 -20.49 13.51
CA HIS A 640 13.67 -21.46 13.85
C HIS A 640 14.85 -20.74 14.52
N PRO A 641 15.71 -21.44 15.29
CA PRO A 641 16.89 -20.83 15.93
C PRO A 641 17.78 -20.09 14.93
N SER A 642 17.80 -20.55 13.67
CA SER A 642 18.56 -19.95 12.58
C SER A 642 18.08 -18.56 12.16
N HIS A 643 16.85 -18.15 12.49
CA HIS A 643 16.36 -16.79 12.24
C HIS A 643 17.07 -15.77 13.14
N GLU A 644 17.50 -16.16 14.33
CA GLU A 644 18.31 -15.30 15.22
C GLU A 644 19.62 -14.90 14.54
N LYS A 645 20.26 -15.83 13.82
CA LYS A 645 21.55 -15.61 13.15
C LYS A 645 21.49 -14.53 12.07
N LEU A 646 20.33 -14.32 11.45
CA LEU A 646 20.12 -13.24 10.48
C LEU A 646 20.16 -11.86 11.15
N LEU A 647 19.82 -11.78 12.44
CA LEU A 647 19.88 -10.57 13.26
C LEU A 647 21.20 -10.52 14.04
N ASN A 648 22.30 -10.24 13.34
CA ASN A 648 23.65 -10.24 13.91
C ASN A 648 24.16 -8.83 14.31
N ASP A 649 25.40 -8.79 14.84
CA ASP A 649 26.11 -7.58 15.29
C ASP A 649 26.44 -6.57 14.18
N GLY A 650 26.35 -6.96 12.91
CA GLY A 650 26.42 -6.05 11.77
C GLY A 650 25.36 -4.94 11.84
N PHE A 651 24.17 -5.20 12.38
CA PHE A 651 23.15 -4.16 12.57
C PHE A 651 23.58 -3.11 13.58
N SER A 652 24.28 -3.49 14.65
CA SER A 652 24.82 -2.55 15.63
C SER A 652 25.91 -1.65 15.04
N MET A 653 26.68 -2.16 14.07
CA MET A 653 27.66 -1.36 13.31
C MET A 653 26.97 -0.42 12.32
N LEU A 654 25.98 -0.95 11.58
CA LEU A 654 25.22 -0.22 10.57
C LEU A 654 24.47 0.98 11.15
N LEU A 655 23.73 0.78 12.25
CA LEU A 655 22.94 1.83 12.90
C LEU A 655 23.78 3.05 13.30
N ARG A 656 25.06 2.85 13.64
CA ARG A 656 25.99 3.94 14.00
C ARG A 656 26.53 4.72 12.80
N ALA A 657 26.47 4.14 11.59
CA ALA A 657 27.05 4.66 10.36
C ALA A 657 26.02 5.31 9.41
N CYS A 658 24.73 4.95 9.57
CA CYS A 658 23.63 5.42 8.73
C CYS A 658 23.37 6.93 8.84
N GLN A 659 23.01 7.53 7.71
CA GLN A 659 22.38 8.85 7.63
C GLN A 659 20.85 8.74 7.87
N GLU A 660 20.14 9.87 7.88
CA GLU A 660 18.70 9.90 8.22
C GLU A 660 17.84 9.00 7.30
N SER A 661 18.04 9.04 5.99
CA SER A 661 17.28 8.24 5.02
C SER A 661 17.57 6.74 5.13
N GLU A 662 18.83 6.37 5.33
CA GLU A 662 19.27 4.99 5.53
C GLU A 662 18.71 4.43 6.84
N LEU A 663 18.79 5.23 7.92
CA LEU A 663 18.25 4.87 9.21
C LEU A 663 16.73 4.68 9.17
N ARG A 664 16.03 5.47 8.33
CA ARG A 664 14.58 5.32 8.10
C ARG A 664 14.23 3.93 7.57
N THR A 665 15.02 3.39 6.65
CA THR A 665 14.86 2.04 6.09
C THR A 665 15.16 0.96 7.14
N VAL A 666 16.24 1.11 7.93
CA VAL A 666 16.57 0.13 8.98
C VAL A 666 15.50 0.10 10.08
N LEU A 667 14.96 1.27 10.46
CA LEU A 667 13.91 1.36 11.46
C LEU A 667 12.57 0.81 10.94
N SER A 668 12.22 1.02 9.66
CA SER A 668 11.03 0.39 9.08
C SER A 668 11.15 -1.13 9.02
N PHE A 669 12.33 -1.65 8.68
CA PHE A 669 12.63 -3.07 8.76
C PHE A 669 12.45 -3.62 10.18
N LEU A 670 13.02 -2.94 11.18
CA LEU A 670 12.90 -3.31 12.58
C LEU A 670 11.43 -3.38 13.03
N GLN A 671 10.61 -2.41 12.62
CA GLN A 671 9.16 -2.41 12.90
C GLN A 671 8.45 -3.58 12.24
N ALA A 672 8.75 -3.90 10.98
CA ALA A 672 8.16 -5.04 10.28
C ALA A 672 8.50 -6.37 10.98
N VAL A 673 9.76 -6.57 11.37
CA VAL A 673 10.21 -7.76 12.10
C VAL A 673 9.55 -7.85 13.49
N LEU A 674 9.50 -6.75 14.25
CA LEU A 674 8.84 -6.71 15.56
C LEU A 674 7.34 -7.02 15.45
N ALA A 675 6.64 -6.42 14.49
CA ALA A 675 5.23 -6.68 14.24
C ALA A 675 5.00 -8.17 13.91
N ARG A 676 5.87 -8.77 13.09
CA ARG A 676 5.78 -10.19 12.75
C ARG A 676 5.98 -11.10 13.97
N ILE A 677 7.01 -10.86 14.77
CA ILE A 677 7.28 -11.64 16.00
C ILE A 677 6.10 -11.58 16.96
N ARG A 678 5.53 -10.39 17.15
CA ARG A 678 4.38 -10.19 18.03
C ARG A 678 3.11 -10.87 17.51
N SER A 679 2.87 -10.83 16.20
CA SER A 679 1.77 -11.59 15.57
C SER A 679 1.93 -13.10 15.80
N MET A 680 3.15 -13.63 15.67
CA MET A 680 3.43 -15.05 15.93
C MET A 680 3.30 -15.41 17.41
N HIS A 681 3.70 -14.52 18.32
CA HIS A 681 3.47 -14.69 19.75
C HIS A 681 1.97 -14.74 20.09
N GLN A 682 1.16 -13.85 19.53
CA GLN A 682 -0.29 -13.87 19.72
C GLN A 682 -0.93 -15.16 19.20
N GLN A 683 -0.50 -15.64 18.04
CA GLN A 683 -0.93 -16.95 17.50
C GLN A 683 -0.54 -18.09 18.45
N LEU A 684 0.68 -18.07 18.99
CA LEU A 684 1.14 -19.06 19.96
C LEU A 684 0.29 -19.04 21.24
N CYS A 685 -0.03 -17.86 21.78
CA CYS A 685 -0.92 -17.72 22.94
C CYS A 685 -2.32 -18.28 22.67
N GLN A 686 -2.88 -18.06 21.47
CA GLN A 686 -4.17 -18.63 21.08
C GLN A 686 -4.11 -20.16 20.96
N GLU A 687 -3.02 -20.71 20.42
CA GLU A 687 -2.78 -22.15 20.34
C GLU A 687 -2.64 -22.78 21.75
N LEU A 688 -1.97 -22.09 22.68
CA LEU A 688 -1.82 -22.51 24.08
C LEU A 688 -3.13 -22.48 24.89
N GLN A 689 -4.09 -21.63 24.52
CA GLN A 689 -5.38 -21.49 25.19
C GLN A 689 -6.45 -22.50 24.72
N ARG A 690 -6.21 -23.26 23.63
CA ARG A 690 -7.12 -24.35 23.24
C ARG A 690 -7.01 -25.50 24.24
N GLU A 691 -8.10 -25.81 24.94
CA GLU A 691 -8.17 -26.97 25.83
C GLU A 691 -8.07 -28.28 25.02
N ASN A 692 -7.26 -29.23 25.51
CA ASN A 692 -6.88 -30.53 24.92
C ASN A 692 -5.73 -30.50 23.89
N VAL A 693 -4.51 -30.26 24.36
CA VAL A 693 -3.28 -30.33 23.56
C VAL A 693 -2.45 -31.55 23.99
N ASP A 694 -2.20 -32.48 23.05
CA ASP A 694 -1.34 -33.66 23.28
C ASP A 694 0.09 -33.28 23.75
N LEU A 695 0.74 -34.15 24.53
CA LEU A 695 2.11 -33.96 25.05
C LEU A 695 3.14 -33.60 23.96
N ILE A 696 2.98 -34.15 22.74
CA ILE A 696 3.84 -33.86 21.59
C ILE A 696 3.66 -32.41 21.14
N VAL A 697 2.41 -31.94 21.08
CA VAL A 697 2.09 -30.55 20.69
C VAL A 697 2.58 -29.58 21.76
N GLN A 698 2.49 -29.93 23.04
CA GLN A 698 3.03 -29.10 24.15
C GLN A 698 4.56 -28.93 24.07
N SER A 699 5.30 -29.98 23.72
CA SER A 699 6.76 -29.90 23.52
C SER A 699 7.13 -29.01 22.32
N SER A 700 6.32 -29.04 21.26
CA SER A 700 6.49 -28.23 20.05
C SER A 700 6.20 -26.74 20.31
N LEU A 701 5.18 -26.43 21.11
CA LEU A 701 4.83 -25.06 21.52
C LEU A 701 5.93 -24.44 22.39
N SER A 702 6.49 -25.20 23.34
CA SER A 702 7.65 -24.77 24.14
C SER A 702 8.90 -24.52 23.28
N ALA A 703 9.11 -25.30 22.21
CA ALA A 703 10.19 -25.04 21.26
C ALA A 703 9.97 -23.75 20.47
N LYS A 704 8.75 -23.50 19.97
CA LYS A 704 8.39 -22.24 19.30
C LYS A 704 8.61 -21.02 20.21
N GLU A 705 8.24 -21.13 21.50
CA GLU A 705 8.46 -20.09 22.50
C GLU A 705 9.95 -19.78 22.70
N ARG A 706 10.78 -20.83 22.84
CA ARG A 706 12.25 -20.66 22.94
C ARG A 706 12.86 -20.00 21.71
N HIS A 707 12.37 -20.32 20.51
CA HIS A 707 12.86 -19.68 19.28
C HIS A 707 12.45 -18.21 19.19
N LEU A 708 11.20 -17.87 19.55
CA LEU A 708 10.75 -16.48 19.66
C LEU A 708 11.60 -15.69 20.66
N ALA A 709 11.90 -16.30 21.81
CA ALA A 709 12.74 -15.69 22.84
C ALA A 709 14.18 -15.43 22.35
N ALA A 710 14.75 -16.34 21.57
CA ALA A 710 16.08 -16.19 20.98
C ALA A 710 16.13 -15.01 19.98
N VAL A 711 15.16 -14.92 19.07
CA VAL A 711 15.05 -13.79 18.12
C VAL A 711 14.81 -12.46 18.84
N ALA A 712 13.95 -12.45 19.87
CA ALA A 712 13.73 -11.28 20.71
C ALA A 712 15.03 -10.83 21.40
N SER A 713 15.81 -11.77 21.94
CA SER A 713 17.12 -11.50 22.55
C SER A 713 18.09 -10.82 21.56
N ALA A 714 18.14 -11.29 20.30
CA ALA A 714 18.95 -10.65 19.26
C ALA A 714 18.50 -9.21 18.96
N LEU A 715 17.18 -8.94 18.90
CA LEU A 715 16.66 -7.58 18.72
C LEU A 715 17.06 -6.65 19.88
N TRP A 716 16.93 -7.11 21.12
CA TRP A 716 17.38 -6.38 22.30
C TRP A 716 18.88 -6.10 22.25
N ARG A 717 19.69 -7.09 21.89
CA ARG A 717 21.15 -6.95 21.84
C ARG A 717 21.60 -5.96 20.78
N HIS A 718 21.03 -6.04 19.57
CA HIS A 718 21.59 -5.37 18.40
C HIS A 718 20.97 -4.01 18.09
N PHE A 719 19.70 -3.78 18.45
CA PHE A 719 18.97 -2.54 18.10
C PHE A 719 18.66 -1.66 19.33
N PHE A 720 18.26 -2.25 20.46
CA PHE A 720 17.77 -1.47 21.60
C PHE A 720 18.82 -0.54 22.21
N SER A 721 20.09 -0.97 22.29
CA SER A 721 21.18 -0.14 22.81
C SER A 721 21.35 1.16 22.02
N PHE A 722 21.16 1.11 20.70
CA PHE A 722 21.17 2.28 19.83
C PHE A 722 19.93 3.16 20.06
N LEU A 723 18.72 2.58 20.09
CA LEU A 723 17.51 3.36 20.36
C LEU A 723 17.59 4.10 21.72
N LYS A 724 18.14 3.44 22.74
CA LYS A 724 18.38 4.02 24.07
C LYS A 724 19.38 5.18 24.03
N SER A 725 20.41 5.15 23.18
CA SER A 725 21.36 6.28 23.05
C SER A 725 20.80 7.45 22.25
N GLN A 726 19.89 7.19 21.30
CA GLN A 726 19.29 8.21 20.44
C GLN A 726 18.14 9.00 21.08
N ARG A 727 17.73 8.66 22.31
CA ARG A 727 16.67 9.37 23.07
C ARG A 727 16.87 10.89 23.21
N MET A 728 18.13 11.34 23.09
CA MET A 728 18.57 12.74 23.21
C MET A 728 18.95 13.40 21.89
N SER A 729 19.01 12.63 20.82
CA SER A 729 19.57 13.05 19.55
C SER A 729 18.49 13.63 18.64
N GLN A 730 18.86 14.62 17.84
CA GLN A 730 18.00 15.18 16.77
C GLN A 730 18.22 14.47 15.42
N ILE A 731 19.17 13.54 15.34
CA ILE A 731 19.61 12.91 14.08
C ILE A 731 18.59 11.87 13.57
N VAL A 732 17.84 11.24 14.48
CA VAL A 732 16.85 10.21 14.13
C VAL A 732 15.47 10.84 13.93
N PRO A 733 14.70 10.45 12.89
CA PRO A 733 13.30 10.84 12.77
C PRO A 733 12.53 10.53 14.07
N PRO A 734 12.03 11.56 14.78
CA PRO A 734 11.41 11.37 16.10
C PRO A 734 10.22 10.41 16.09
N SER A 735 9.52 10.32 14.95
CA SER A 735 8.36 9.46 14.78
C SER A 735 8.73 7.97 14.83
N GLN A 736 9.66 7.54 14.00
CA GLN A 736 10.07 6.13 13.92
C GLN A 736 10.79 5.64 15.19
N LEU A 737 11.56 6.52 15.85
CA LEU A 737 12.17 6.20 17.14
C LEU A 737 11.09 5.91 18.19
N ALA A 738 10.05 6.73 18.26
CA ALA A 738 8.93 6.53 19.18
C ALA A 738 8.19 5.23 18.89
N ASP A 739 7.94 4.93 17.61
CA ASP A 739 7.22 3.73 17.20
C ASP A 739 8.01 2.45 17.51
N ALA A 740 9.30 2.42 17.15
CA ALA A 740 10.17 1.29 17.47
C ALA A 740 10.31 1.09 19.00
N ALA A 741 10.41 2.18 19.78
CA ALA A 741 10.42 2.10 21.24
C ALA A 741 9.11 1.56 21.81
N ALA A 742 7.96 1.94 21.22
CA ALA A 742 6.65 1.41 21.60
C ALA A 742 6.54 -0.08 21.29
N ASP A 743 7.03 -0.52 20.12
CA ASP A 743 7.06 -1.94 19.75
C ASP A 743 7.97 -2.76 20.67
N PHE A 744 9.12 -2.24 21.09
CA PHE A 744 9.96 -2.87 22.12
C PHE A 744 9.26 -2.91 23.49
N THR A 745 8.45 -1.90 23.84
CA THR A 745 7.66 -1.90 25.09
C THR A 745 6.61 -2.99 25.06
N LEU A 746 5.98 -3.20 23.90
CA LEU A 746 5.03 -4.29 23.69
C LEU A 746 5.72 -5.66 23.67
N LEU A 747 6.90 -5.78 23.05
CA LEU A 747 7.71 -6.99 23.12
C LEU A 747 8.11 -7.33 24.57
N ALA A 748 8.41 -6.34 25.40
CA ALA A 748 8.70 -6.53 26.83
C ALA A 748 7.47 -6.97 27.64
N MET A 749 6.26 -6.65 27.18
CA MET A 749 5.01 -7.16 27.76
C MET A 749 4.76 -8.60 27.32
N ASP A 750 4.95 -8.88 26.03
CA ASP A 750 4.73 -10.19 25.41
C ASP A 750 5.74 -11.24 25.93
N LEU A 751 7.04 -10.90 25.98
CA LEU A 751 8.15 -11.78 26.36
C LEU A 751 9.07 -11.14 27.43
N PRO A 752 8.59 -10.96 28.68
CA PRO A 752 9.31 -10.22 29.72
C PRO A 752 10.66 -10.83 30.11
N SER A 753 10.82 -12.15 30.01
CA SER A 753 12.06 -12.87 30.34
C SER A 753 13.22 -12.57 29.39
N THR A 754 12.94 -12.07 28.19
CA THR A 754 13.95 -11.76 27.16
C THR A 754 14.57 -10.38 27.30
N ALA A 755 13.95 -9.51 28.09
CA ALA A 755 14.40 -8.14 28.24
C ALA A 755 15.77 -8.07 28.93
N PRO A 756 16.65 -7.13 28.54
CA PRO A 756 17.97 -6.94 29.14
C PRO A 756 17.94 -6.85 30.67
N SER A 757 19.00 -7.31 31.33
CA SER A 757 19.16 -7.23 32.79
C SER A 757 18.95 -5.82 33.34
N ASP A 758 19.32 -4.79 32.57
CA ASP A 758 19.15 -3.37 32.92
C ASP A 758 17.69 -2.93 33.08
N LEU A 759 16.74 -3.69 32.52
CA LEU A 759 15.30 -3.37 32.55
C LEU A 759 14.51 -4.24 33.55
N GLN A 760 15.10 -5.33 34.03
CA GLN A 760 14.50 -6.24 35.01
C GLN A 760 14.46 -5.58 36.41
N PRO A 761 13.49 -5.94 37.29
CA PRO A 761 12.47 -7.00 37.16
C PRO A 761 11.16 -6.56 36.49
N GLN A 762 10.98 -5.27 36.17
CA GLN A 762 9.76 -4.74 35.55
C GLN A 762 10.07 -4.07 34.20
N PRO A 763 10.30 -4.86 33.12
CA PRO A 763 10.82 -4.33 31.87
C PRO A 763 9.86 -3.34 31.18
N VAL A 764 8.54 -3.56 31.28
CA VAL A 764 7.52 -2.63 30.74
C VAL A 764 7.58 -1.28 31.44
N THR A 765 7.61 -1.25 32.78
CA THR A 765 7.70 -0.01 33.56
C THR A 765 9.00 0.73 33.27
N SER A 766 10.12 0.01 33.21
CA SER A 766 11.44 0.56 32.90
C SER A 766 11.48 1.18 31.49
N MET A 767 10.85 0.55 30.49
CA MET A 767 10.74 1.08 29.13
C MET A 767 9.95 2.39 29.07
N ILE A 768 8.81 2.44 29.75
CA ILE A 768 7.96 3.64 29.79
C ILE A 768 8.67 4.77 30.54
N GLN A 769 9.43 4.45 31.60
CA GLN A 769 10.31 5.43 32.23
C GLN A 769 11.34 5.96 31.24
N LEU A 770 12.05 5.10 30.51
CA LEU A 770 13.14 5.50 29.60
C LEU A 770 12.69 6.35 28.41
N PHE A 771 11.50 6.13 27.84
CA PHE A 771 11.04 6.81 26.61
C PHE A 771 9.83 7.74 26.81
N GLY A 772 9.05 7.57 27.89
CA GLY A 772 7.83 8.32 28.14
C GLY A 772 7.91 9.29 29.34
N TRP A 773 8.38 8.83 30.49
CA TRP A 773 8.34 9.62 31.74
C TRP A 773 9.65 10.35 32.08
N ASP A 774 10.77 10.00 31.46
CA ASP A 774 12.04 10.67 31.69
C ASP A 774 12.07 12.07 31.04
N ASP A 775 12.39 13.06 31.87
CA ASP A 775 12.55 14.47 31.51
C ASP A 775 13.67 14.74 30.48
N ILE A 776 14.53 13.76 30.24
CA ILE A 776 15.67 13.83 29.34
C ILE A 776 15.18 13.68 27.88
N VAL A 777 14.23 12.78 27.60
CA VAL A 777 13.75 12.42 26.24
C VAL A 777 13.10 13.59 25.50
N TRP A 778 13.22 13.61 24.17
CA TRP A 778 12.64 14.67 23.36
C TRP A 778 11.08 14.66 23.34
N PRO A 779 10.35 15.74 23.73
CA PRO A 779 8.89 15.88 23.66
C PRO A 779 8.15 15.32 22.45
N GLN A 780 8.72 15.38 21.24
CA GLN A 780 8.08 14.79 20.06
C GLN A 780 8.03 13.27 20.14
N VAL A 781 9.14 12.66 20.56
CA VAL A 781 9.23 11.20 20.78
C VAL A 781 8.26 10.80 21.89
N VAL A 782 8.24 11.55 22.99
CA VAL A 782 7.35 11.29 24.14
C VAL A 782 5.87 11.36 23.72
N ALA A 783 5.47 12.39 22.96
CA ALA A 783 4.08 12.56 22.56
C ALA A 783 3.56 11.39 21.72
N ARG A 784 4.36 10.95 20.75
CA ARG A 784 4.01 9.82 19.88
C ARG A 784 4.10 8.48 20.60
N TYR A 785 5.17 8.25 21.38
CA TYR A 785 5.36 7.03 22.16
C TYR A 785 4.21 6.82 23.16
N LEU A 786 3.85 7.86 23.93
CA LEU A 786 2.73 7.79 24.88
C LEU A 786 1.38 7.63 24.17
N SER A 787 1.23 8.12 22.93
CA SER A 787 0.02 7.85 22.14
C SER A 787 -0.11 6.37 21.80
N HIS A 788 0.97 5.72 21.34
CA HIS A 788 0.97 4.27 21.11
C HIS A 788 0.73 3.47 22.39
N PHE A 789 1.33 3.89 23.50
CA PHE A 789 1.10 3.31 24.81
C PHE A 789 -0.38 3.37 25.23
N LEU A 790 -1.00 4.56 25.16
CA LEU A 790 -2.40 4.76 25.57
C LEU A 790 -3.43 4.14 24.62
N GLN A 791 -3.07 3.91 23.35
CA GLN A 791 -3.93 3.20 22.40
C GLN A 791 -4.06 1.71 22.72
N ASN A 792 -3.08 1.12 23.40
CA ASN A 792 -3.09 -0.28 23.77
C ASN A 792 -3.77 -0.51 25.13
N SER A 793 -5.01 -1.02 25.11
CA SER A 793 -5.80 -1.26 26.33
C SER A 793 -5.15 -2.29 27.26
N MET A 794 -4.55 -3.35 26.71
CA MET A 794 -3.90 -4.42 27.48
C MET A 794 -2.72 -3.88 28.30
N LEU A 795 -1.90 -2.99 27.73
CA LEU A 795 -0.81 -2.33 28.46
C LEU A 795 -1.34 -1.49 29.64
N CYS A 796 -2.43 -0.75 29.42
CA CYS A 796 -3.04 0.09 30.44
C CYS A 796 -3.65 -0.74 31.58
N GLU A 797 -4.27 -1.89 31.26
CA GLU A 797 -4.82 -2.85 32.22
C GLU A 797 -3.70 -3.51 33.04
N ALA A 798 -2.67 -4.02 32.37
CA ALA A 798 -1.52 -4.67 33.03
C ALA A 798 -0.84 -3.76 34.06
N LEU A 799 -0.70 -2.47 33.76
CA LEU A 799 -0.12 -1.48 34.69
C LEU A 799 -1.08 -1.06 35.81
N SER A 800 -2.39 -1.15 35.58
CA SER A 800 -3.39 -0.91 36.62
C SER A 800 -3.40 -2.02 37.67
N HIS A 801 -3.04 -3.24 37.28
CA HIS A 801 -2.94 -4.40 38.17
C HIS A 801 -1.58 -4.56 38.86
N SER A 802 -0.49 -3.99 38.31
CA SER A 802 0.89 -4.22 38.79
C SER A 802 1.33 -3.41 40.02
N GLY A 803 0.41 -2.67 40.66
CA GLY A 803 0.73 -1.87 41.86
C GLY A 803 1.65 -0.68 41.61
N CYS A 804 1.89 -0.30 40.35
CA CYS A 804 2.67 0.89 40.00
C CYS A 804 1.95 2.14 40.53
N VAL A 805 2.59 2.89 41.42
CA VAL A 805 2.04 4.12 42.00
C VAL A 805 1.84 5.15 40.88
N SER A 806 0.61 5.19 40.36
CA SER A 806 -0.01 6.17 39.48
C SER A 806 0.70 6.51 38.15
N PHE A 807 0.87 5.49 37.30
CA PHE A 807 1.31 5.68 35.90
C PHE A 807 0.49 6.76 35.15
N GLN A 808 -0.80 6.91 35.49
CA GLN A 808 -1.67 7.95 34.93
C GLN A 808 -1.19 9.37 35.31
N ALA A 809 -0.77 9.62 36.55
CA ALA A 809 -0.25 10.93 36.94
C ALA A 809 1.11 11.24 36.30
N LEU A 810 1.97 10.23 36.14
CA LEU A 810 3.23 10.37 35.39
C LEU A 810 2.97 10.67 33.90
N THR A 811 1.97 10.05 33.30
CA THR A 811 1.55 10.32 31.92
C THR A 811 0.97 11.73 31.78
N ILE A 812 0.16 12.19 32.75
CA ILE A 812 -0.32 13.58 32.82
C ILE A 812 0.86 14.55 32.94
N ARG A 813 1.85 14.26 33.78
CA ARG A 813 3.07 15.08 33.91
C ARG A 813 3.83 15.19 32.60
N SER A 814 4.08 14.06 31.92
CA SER A 814 4.75 14.06 30.61
C SER A 814 3.95 14.83 29.55
N TRP A 815 2.62 14.74 29.56
CA TRP A 815 1.74 15.51 28.67
C TRP A 815 1.83 17.02 28.93
N ILE A 816 1.76 17.45 30.20
CA ILE A 816 1.95 18.86 30.59
C ILE A 816 3.31 19.36 30.10
N ARG A 817 4.37 18.57 30.30
CA ARG A 817 5.71 18.87 29.79
C ARG A 817 5.72 19.02 28.27
N CYS A 818 5.13 18.09 27.53
CA CYS A 818 5.08 18.13 26.06
C CYS A 818 4.35 19.39 25.55
N ILE A 819 3.24 19.76 26.18
CA ILE A 819 2.53 21.01 25.84
C ILE A 819 3.43 22.20 26.13
N LEU A 820 3.96 22.31 27.35
CA LEU A 820 4.78 23.46 27.74
C LEU A 820 6.00 23.61 26.83
N GLN A 821 6.61 22.51 26.40
CA GLN A 821 7.78 22.50 25.54
C GLN A 821 7.44 22.52 24.05
N MET A 822 6.23 22.87 23.61
CA MET A 822 5.87 22.65 22.21
C MET A 822 6.65 23.49 21.17
N TYR A 823 7.19 24.64 21.58
CA TYR A 823 7.92 25.60 20.73
C TYR A 823 9.44 25.55 20.89
N ILE A 824 9.94 24.48 21.47
CA ILE A 824 11.34 24.36 21.87
C ILE A 824 12.30 24.20 20.68
N LYS A 825 11.84 23.69 19.52
CA LYS A 825 12.65 23.58 18.28
C LYS A 825 13.05 24.96 17.75
N ASN A 826 12.15 25.92 17.85
CA ASN A 826 12.30 27.31 17.37
C ASN A 826 13.38 28.08 18.17
N LEU A 827 13.98 27.47 19.21
CA LEU A 827 15.11 28.03 19.95
C LEU A 827 16.48 27.61 19.36
N TYR A 828 16.54 26.55 18.56
CA TYR A 828 17.79 25.96 18.06
C TYR A 828 18.11 26.32 16.61
N VAL A 829 17.13 26.79 15.85
CA VAL A 829 17.34 27.30 14.47
C VAL A 829 17.92 28.73 14.54
N PRO A 830 19.03 29.05 13.85
CA PRO A 830 19.49 30.42 13.69
C PRO A 830 18.54 31.18 12.75
N ASP A 831 18.20 32.43 13.07
CA ASP A 831 17.34 33.30 12.24
C ASP A 831 17.91 33.57 10.82
N ASP A 832 19.14 33.13 10.51
CA ASP A 832 19.85 33.37 9.25
C ASP A 832 19.91 32.17 8.27
N SER A 833 19.35 31.00 8.60
CA SER A 833 19.33 29.86 7.66
C SER A 833 18.06 29.85 6.81
N PHE A 834 18.18 30.31 5.56
CA PHE A 834 17.21 30.09 4.47
C PHE A 834 17.13 28.59 4.10
N ILE A 835 16.67 27.74 5.01
CA ILE A 835 16.26 26.37 4.70
C ILE A 835 14.73 26.38 4.53
N ASP A 836 14.29 25.68 3.49
CA ASP A 836 12.94 25.55 2.95
C ASP A 836 11.80 25.70 4.00
N LEU A 837 11.15 26.87 4.04
CA LEU A 837 10.03 27.21 4.97
C LEU A 837 8.91 26.15 4.99
N ASN A 838 8.78 25.37 3.92
CA ASN A 838 7.76 24.34 3.79
C ASN A 838 7.99 23.13 4.71
N THR A 839 9.25 22.77 4.98
CA THR A 839 9.58 21.55 5.76
C THR A 839 9.43 21.80 7.26
N GLU A 840 9.79 23.00 7.73
CA GLU A 840 9.64 23.38 9.14
C GLU A 840 8.17 23.54 9.55
N GLN A 841 7.35 24.15 8.68
CA GLN A 841 5.89 24.24 8.90
C GLN A 841 5.22 22.85 8.90
N ALA A 842 5.68 21.93 8.05
CA ALA A 842 5.19 20.55 8.05
C ALA A 842 5.54 19.80 9.35
N VAL A 843 6.77 19.95 9.85
CA VAL A 843 7.22 19.30 11.10
C VAL A 843 6.54 19.89 12.35
N GLU A 844 6.25 21.20 12.36
CA GLU A 844 5.44 21.83 13.41
C GLU A 844 4.00 21.32 13.39
N LYS A 845 3.42 21.16 12.19
CA LYS A 845 2.08 20.60 12.01
C LYS A 845 1.98 19.15 12.50
N ASP A 846 2.92 18.30 12.10
CA ASP A 846 2.97 16.88 12.50
C ASP A 846 3.05 16.71 14.02
N TYR A 847 3.84 17.56 14.69
CA TYR A 847 3.93 17.50 16.15
C TYR A 847 2.66 17.98 16.85
N MET A 848 2.00 19.02 16.31
CA MET A 848 0.71 19.47 16.82
C MET A 848 -0.37 18.40 16.67
N GLU A 849 -0.37 17.64 15.57
CA GLU A 849 -1.27 16.50 15.36
C GLU A 849 -0.99 15.36 16.36
N GLN A 850 0.29 15.01 16.58
CA GLN A 850 0.71 14.02 17.58
C GLN A 850 0.27 14.42 19.00
N LEU A 851 0.41 15.70 19.35
CA LEU A 851 0.03 16.23 20.66
C LEU A 851 -1.50 16.29 20.84
N ALA A 852 -2.23 16.59 19.76
CA ALA A 852 -3.69 16.51 19.75
C ALA A 852 -4.17 15.07 19.98
N GLU A 853 -3.56 14.09 19.32
CA GLU A 853 -3.88 12.67 19.53
C GLU A 853 -3.55 12.21 20.94
N LEU A 854 -2.37 12.57 21.48
CA LEU A 854 -2.03 12.29 22.88
C LEU A 854 -3.08 12.89 23.84
N THR A 855 -3.48 14.14 23.60
CA THR A 855 -4.48 14.84 24.43
C THR A 855 -5.82 14.10 24.39
N ARG A 856 -6.27 13.71 23.19
CA ARG A 856 -7.52 12.96 23.00
C ARG A 856 -7.51 11.61 23.73
N LEU A 857 -6.38 10.89 23.70
CA LEU A 857 -6.21 9.61 24.39
C LEU A 857 -6.11 9.80 25.91
N LEU A 858 -5.40 10.81 26.37
CA LEU A 858 -5.24 11.12 27.79
C LEU A 858 -6.57 11.43 28.47
N PHE A 859 -7.48 12.13 27.79
CA PHE A 859 -8.83 12.41 28.30
C PHE A 859 -9.72 11.15 28.41
N LYS A 860 -9.28 10.00 27.87
CA LYS A 860 -9.96 8.72 28.08
C LYS A 860 -9.58 8.04 29.39
N LEU A 861 -8.46 8.43 30.01
CA LEU A 861 -7.98 7.87 31.27
C LEU A 861 -8.99 8.08 32.39
N SER A 862 -9.14 7.08 33.27
CA SER A 862 -10.10 7.12 34.37
C SER A 862 -9.82 8.28 35.32
N GLU A 863 -8.56 8.59 35.60
CA GLU A 863 -8.17 9.68 36.49
C GLU A 863 -8.60 11.05 35.96
N VAL A 864 -8.42 11.31 34.65
CA VAL A 864 -8.81 12.57 34.00
C VAL A 864 -10.33 12.70 33.92
N LYS A 865 -11.04 11.62 33.54
CA LYS A 865 -12.52 11.58 33.54
C LYS A 865 -13.10 11.83 34.93
N ASN A 866 -12.48 11.29 35.97
CA ASN A 866 -12.91 11.48 37.35
C ASN A 866 -12.74 12.93 37.81
N ILE A 867 -11.69 13.63 37.38
CA ILE A 867 -11.50 15.06 37.69
C ILE A 867 -12.53 15.93 36.94
N LEU A 868 -12.72 15.71 35.64
CA LEU A 868 -13.66 16.49 34.83
C LEU A 868 -15.11 16.30 35.28
N SER A 869 -15.52 15.07 35.60
CA SER A 869 -16.87 14.77 36.12
C SER A 869 -17.13 15.42 37.48
N LYS A 870 -16.17 15.40 38.41
CA LYS A 870 -16.27 16.09 39.70
C LYS A 870 -16.31 17.61 39.57
N ALA A 871 -15.70 18.14 38.52
CA ALA A 871 -15.74 19.56 38.19
C ALA A 871 -16.98 19.99 37.39
N GLN A 872 -17.82 19.04 36.92
CA GLN A 872 -18.96 19.29 36.03
C GLN A 872 -18.58 19.98 34.71
N VAL A 873 -17.41 19.64 34.15
CA VAL A 873 -16.90 20.22 32.90
C VAL A 873 -17.02 19.19 31.77
N GLU A 874 -17.76 19.52 30.72
CA GLU A 874 -17.81 18.73 29.49
C GLU A 874 -16.71 19.16 28.52
N TYR A 875 -15.94 18.19 28.01
CA TYR A 875 -14.88 18.44 27.01
C TYR A 875 -15.30 17.89 25.65
N LEU A 876 -15.18 18.73 24.60
CA LEU A 876 -15.48 18.38 23.20
C LEU A 876 -14.16 18.21 22.40
N PRO A 877 -13.70 16.97 22.14
CA PRO A 877 -12.35 16.71 21.61
C PRO A 877 -12.06 17.25 20.22
N MET A 878 -13.07 17.51 19.37
CA MET A 878 -12.86 17.88 17.97
C MET A 878 -12.66 19.40 17.73
N GLN A 879 -12.92 20.26 18.72
CA GLN A 879 -12.85 21.73 18.54
C GLN A 879 -11.73 22.41 19.33
N GLU A 880 -11.13 21.76 20.32
CA GLU A 880 -10.24 22.40 21.28
C GLU A 880 -8.80 21.89 21.17
N GLY A 881 -7.88 22.75 20.71
CA GLY A 881 -6.45 22.41 20.61
C GLY A 881 -5.80 22.10 21.98
N PRO A 882 -4.62 21.45 22.00
CA PRO A 882 -4.00 20.89 23.21
C PRO A 882 -3.76 21.92 24.32
N LYS A 883 -3.46 23.18 23.95
CA LYS A 883 -3.29 24.28 24.91
C LYS A 883 -4.57 24.58 25.71
N LYS A 884 -5.73 24.56 25.04
CA LYS A 884 -7.03 24.82 25.69
C LYS A 884 -7.42 23.64 26.58
N ALA A 885 -7.18 22.42 26.13
CA ALA A 885 -7.39 21.22 26.94
C ALA A 885 -6.58 21.24 28.24
N LEU A 886 -5.32 21.71 28.21
CA LEU A 886 -4.53 21.91 29.43
C LEU A 886 -5.14 22.96 30.37
N VAL A 887 -5.58 24.10 29.83
CA VAL A 887 -6.26 25.14 30.63
C VAL A 887 -7.50 24.55 31.33
N LEU A 888 -8.35 23.85 30.59
CA LEU A 888 -9.54 23.19 31.14
C LEU A 888 -9.21 22.15 32.21
N PHE A 889 -8.17 21.34 32.00
CA PHE A 889 -7.73 20.36 33.00
C PHE A 889 -7.26 21.05 34.29
N LEU A 890 -6.45 22.11 34.18
CA LEU A 890 -5.98 22.87 35.35
C LEU A 890 -7.14 23.54 36.10
N GLU A 891 -8.11 24.10 35.39
CA GLU A 891 -9.33 24.67 35.97
C GLU A 891 -10.17 23.61 36.70
N ALA A 892 -10.39 22.46 36.06
CA ALA A 892 -11.14 21.34 36.65
C ALA A 892 -10.48 20.79 37.93
N VAL A 893 -9.15 20.72 37.98
CA VAL A 893 -8.41 20.36 39.21
C VAL A 893 -8.69 21.35 40.34
N GLY A 894 -8.65 22.66 40.04
CA GLY A 894 -8.95 23.71 41.02
C GLY A 894 -10.38 23.66 41.54
N ILE A 895 -11.36 23.50 40.65
CA ILE A 895 -12.80 23.36 41.00
C ILE A 895 -13.02 22.11 41.84
N THR A 896 -12.45 20.98 41.42
CA THR A 896 -12.55 19.71 42.16
C THR A 896 -12.04 19.87 43.58
N TYR A 897 -10.88 20.51 43.78
CA TYR A 897 -10.35 20.79 45.12
C TYR A 897 -11.30 21.66 45.96
N GLY A 898 -11.87 22.71 45.36
CA GLY A 898 -12.83 23.59 46.03
C GLY A 898 -14.10 22.87 46.49
N ASN A 899 -14.56 21.89 45.72
CA ASN A 899 -15.76 21.10 45.99
C ASN A 899 -15.55 19.95 46.99
N LEU A 900 -14.30 19.62 47.37
CA LEU A 900 -14.03 18.54 48.33
C LEU A 900 -14.49 18.92 49.75
N PRO A 901 -15.20 18.04 50.47
CA PRO A 901 -15.70 18.34 51.82
C PRO A 901 -14.68 18.06 52.93
N THR A 902 -13.85 17.01 52.84
CA THR A 902 -12.95 16.60 53.94
C THR A 902 -11.52 17.15 53.81
N LEU A 903 -10.89 17.44 54.96
CA LEU A 903 -9.49 17.90 55.01
C LEU A 903 -8.50 16.83 54.55
N SER A 904 -8.78 15.55 54.79
CA SER A 904 -7.95 14.42 54.34
C SER A 904 -7.93 14.36 52.81
N ASP A 905 -9.11 14.41 52.17
CA ASP A 905 -9.22 14.39 50.71
C ASP A 905 -8.57 15.63 50.08
N LYS A 906 -8.71 16.81 50.71
CA LYS A 906 -8.00 18.03 50.28
C LYS A 906 -6.48 17.87 50.36
N SER A 907 -5.95 17.30 51.44
CA SER A 907 -4.50 17.06 51.58
C SER A 907 -3.99 16.04 50.55
N ALA A 908 -4.74 14.97 50.29
CA ALA A 908 -4.42 13.99 49.26
C ALA A 908 -4.45 14.63 47.86
N MET A 909 -5.47 15.43 47.55
CA MET A 909 -5.61 16.16 46.29
C MET A 909 -4.47 17.16 46.08
N VAL A 910 -3.97 17.84 47.12
CA VAL A 910 -2.80 18.73 47.03
C VAL A 910 -1.55 17.94 46.64
N THR A 911 -1.29 16.80 47.30
CA THR A 911 -0.15 15.92 46.95
C THR A 911 -0.27 15.44 45.50
N LYS A 912 -1.47 15.02 45.08
CA LYS A 912 -1.76 14.54 43.72
C LYS A 912 -1.61 15.63 42.66
N SER A 913 -2.07 16.84 42.96
CA SER A 913 -1.97 17.99 42.08
C SER A 913 -0.50 18.37 41.84
N LEU A 914 0.32 18.34 42.90
CA LEU A 914 1.78 18.54 42.78
C LEU A 914 2.45 17.39 42.00
N GLU A 915 1.94 16.17 42.11
CA GLU A 915 2.41 15.02 41.31
C GLU A 915 2.16 15.25 39.80
N TYR A 916 1.01 15.80 39.41
CA TYR A 916 0.75 16.15 38.00
C TYR A 916 1.75 17.16 37.45
N LEU A 917 2.11 18.19 38.24
CA LEU A 917 3.00 19.24 37.75
C LEU A 917 4.47 18.80 37.67
N GLY A 918 4.92 17.94 38.59
CA GLY A 918 6.34 17.57 38.70
C GLY A 918 7.24 18.79 38.86
N GLU A 919 8.42 18.78 38.23
CA GLU A 919 9.35 19.92 38.21
C GLU A 919 8.98 20.95 37.12
N ILE A 920 7.77 21.49 37.17
CA ILE A 920 7.22 22.35 36.10
C ILE A 920 8.11 23.54 35.69
N LEU A 921 8.89 24.08 36.63
CA LEU A 921 9.83 25.18 36.37
C LEU A 921 11.00 24.76 35.46
N LYS A 922 11.41 23.48 35.51
CA LYS A 922 12.41 22.91 34.59
C LYS A 922 11.89 22.90 33.16
N TYR A 923 10.58 22.67 32.98
CA TYR A 923 9.96 22.57 31.65
C TYR A 923 9.88 23.91 30.93
N ILE A 924 9.71 25.01 31.65
CA ILE A 924 9.61 26.36 31.10
C ILE A 924 10.96 27.09 30.99
N LYS A 925 11.98 26.65 31.74
CA LYS A 925 13.33 27.22 31.74
C LYS A 925 13.93 27.48 30.35
N PRO A 926 13.76 26.60 29.33
CA PRO A 926 14.29 26.83 27.98
C PRO A 926 13.84 28.15 27.36
N TYR A 927 12.61 28.61 27.64
CA TYR A 927 12.09 29.87 27.09
C TYR A 927 12.54 31.11 27.85
N LEU A 928 13.13 30.95 29.04
CA LEU A 928 13.61 32.04 29.89
C LEU A 928 15.11 32.32 29.69
N GLY A 929 15.74 31.65 28.72
CA GLY A 929 17.15 31.82 28.35
C GLY A 929 17.43 33.02 27.45
N LYS A 930 18.66 33.09 26.90
CA LYS A 930 19.10 34.20 26.02
C LYS A 930 18.38 34.23 24.67
N LYS A 931 18.00 33.05 24.12
CA LYS A 931 17.20 32.94 22.89
C LYS A 931 15.73 32.90 23.26
N ILE A 932 14.93 33.80 22.70
CA ILE A 932 13.55 34.04 23.13
C ILE A 932 12.57 33.65 22.03
N SER A 933 11.80 32.59 22.25
CA SER A 933 10.62 32.27 21.41
C SER A 933 9.40 33.05 21.90
N SER A 934 8.85 33.93 21.07
CA SER A 934 7.65 34.71 21.40
C SER A 934 6.44 33.81 21.71
N ALA A 935 6.21 32.77 20.89
CA ALA A 935 5.13 31.81 21.09
C ALA A 935 5.32 30.96 22.36
N GLY A 936 6.56 30.52 22.63
CA GLY A 936 6.91 29.76 23.83
C GLY A 936 6.76 30.57 25.12
N LEU A 937 7.15 31.84 25.11
CA LEU A 937 6.92 32.76 26.22
C LEU A 937 5.44 33.00 26.46
N GLN A 938 4.66 33.32 25.42
CA GLN A 938 3.21 33.52 25.58
C GLN A 938 2.52 32.28 26.16
N LEU A 939 2.90 31.09 25.71
CA LEU A 939 2.39 29.83 26.26
C LEU A 939 2.75 29.68 27.74
N THR A 940 4.02 29.83 28.09
CA THR A 940 4.53 29.72 29.47
C THR A 940 3.77 30.65 30.40
N TYR A 941 3.73 31.95 30.07
CA TYR A 941 3.10 32.97 30.89
C TYR A 941 1.58 32.76 31.03
N THR A 942 0.90 32.35 29.95
CA THR A 942 -0.54 32.09 29.97
C THR A 942 -0.87 30.86 30.83
N ILE A 943 -0.21 29.73 30.62
CA ILE A 943 -0.48 28.49 31.38
C ILE A 943 -0.15 28.68 32.87
N MET A 944 0.98 29.31 33.19
CA MET A 944 1.34 29.58 34.59
C MET A 944 0.40 30.60 35.24
N GLY A 945 -0.09 31.59 34.48
CA GLY A 945 -1.10 32.54 34.96
C GLY A 945 -2.43 31.85 35.27
N THR A 946 -2.91 30.99 34.36
CA THR A 946 -4.09 30.14 34.58
C THR A 946 -3.90 29.21 35.78
N LEU A 947 -2.72 28.62 35.95
CA LEU A 947 -2.39 27.78 37.10
C LEU A 947 -2.51 28.57 38.41
N VAL A 948 -1.85 29.73 38.51
CA VAL A 948 -1.87 30.60 39.71
C VAL A 948 -3.30 31.03 40.06
N LYS A 949 -4.11 31.36 39.06
CA LYS A 949 -5.52 31.72 39.26
C LYS A 949 -6.37 30.53 39.72
N SER A 950 -6.35 29.44 38.96
CA SER A 950 -7.26 28.31 39.15
C SER A 950 -6.93 27.50 40.39
N TRP A 951 -5.64 27.41 40.74
CA TRP A 951 -5.14 26.67 41.90
C TRP A 951 -4.90 27.57 43.11
N ALA A 952 -5.47 28.79 43.15
CA ALA A 952 -5.26 29.72 44.26
C ALA A 952 -5.59 29.10 45.63
N GLN A 953 -6.69 28.34 45.74
CA GLN A 953 -7.04 27.62 46.97
C GLN A 953 -6.03 26.52 47.33
N ILE A 954 -5.44 25.85 46.34
CA ILE A 954 -4.39 24.85 46.53
C ILE A 954 -3.09 25.53 47.00
N PHE A 955 -2.71 26.64 46.38
CA PHE A 955 -1.51 27.42 46.73
C PHE A 955 -1.58 28.10 48.09
N ALA A 956 -2.78 28.30 48.65
CA ALA A 956 -2.95 28.74 50.03
C ALA A 956 -2.49 27.69 51.06
N THR A 957 -2.26 26.45 50.65
CA THR A 957 -1.71 25.39 51.51
C THR A 957 -0.17 25.46 51.59
N SER A 958 0.39 25.15 52.77
CA SER A 958 1.84 25.20 53.00
C SER A 958 2.67 24.30 52.06
N LYS A 959 2.10 23.19 51.59
CA LYS A 959 2.76 22.26 50.65
C LYS A 959 2.95 22.87 49.26
N ALA A 960 1.93 23.55 48.72
CA ALA A 960 1.96 24.11 47.37
C ALA A 960 2.49 25.55 47.33
N GLN A 961 2.42 26.30 48.43
CA GLN A 961 2.85 27.70 48.52
C GLN A 961 4.31 27.92 48.08
N LYS A 962 5.20 26.95 48.37
CA LYS A 962 6.61 27.00 47.92
C LYS A 962 6.74 27.08 46.40
N LEU A 963 5.86 26.40 45.66
CA LEU A 963 5.85 26.45 44.20
C LEU A 963 5.36 27.80 43.70
N LEU A 964 4.34 28.38 44.35
CA LEU A 964 3.85 29.73 44.02
C LEU A 964 4.98 30.77 44.13
N PHE A 965 5.74 30.78 45.22
CA PHE A 965 6.87 31.70 45.38
C PHE A 965 7.89 31.56 44.25
N ARG A 966 8.28 30.32 43.91
CA ARG A 966 9.22 30.09 42.81
C ARG A 966 8.66 30.52 41.45
N ILE A 967 7.36 30.35 41.19
CA ILE A 967 6.73 30.85 39.95
C ILE A 967 6.84 32.38 39.88
N ILE A 968 6.57 33.07 40.99
CA ILE A 968 6.64 34.54 41.06
C ILE A 968 8.08 35.01 40.84
N ASP A 969 9.06 34.41 41.53
CA ASP A 969 10.47 34.78 41.41
C ASP A 969 11.01 34.52 39.99
N CYS A 970 10.60 33.42 39.34
CA CYS A 970 11.07 33.08 38.00
C CYS A 970 10.43 33.90 36.87
N LEU A 971 9.14 34.25 36.99
CA LEU A 971 8.37 34.86 35.88
C LEU A 971 8.03 36.33 36.12
N LEU A 972 7.55 36.69 37.30
CA LEU A 972 7.04 38.04 37.57
C LEU A 972 8.11 38.96 38.16
N LEU A 973 8.99 38.45 39.01
CA LEU A 973 10.07 39.20 39.65
C LEU A 973 11.47 38.61 39.39
N PRO A 974 11.85 38.26 38.13
CA PRO A 974 13.22 37.84 37.85
C PRO A 974 14.20 38.99 38.10
N HIS A 975 15.48 38.67 38.33
CA HIS A 975 16.52 39.68 38.59
C HIS A 975 16.60 40.79 37.52
N THR A 976 16.26 40.48 36.27
CA THR A 976 16.18 41.45 35.16
C THR A 976 15.04 42.47 35.32
N VAL A 977 13.94 42.11 35.96
CA VAL A 977 12.83 43.02 36.29
C VAL A 977 13.21 43.94 37.45
N LEU A 978 14.02 43.46 38.40
CA LEU A 978 14.45 44.27 39.54
C LEU A 978 15.51 45.33 39.15
N GLN A 979 16.18 45.18 38.01
CA GLN A 979 17.09 46.18 37.43
C GLN A 979 16.29 47.22 36.61
N GLN A 980 15.96 48.37 37.21
CA GLN A 980 15.11 49.40 36.58
C GLN A 980 15.72 50.05 35.32
N GLU A 981 17.04 49.91 35.09
CA GLU A 981 17.76 50.60 34.01
C GLU A 981 17.78 49.83 32.67
N LYS A 982 17.31 48.57 32.62
CA LYS A 982 17.39 47.71 31.42
C LYS A 982 16.00 47.40 30.86
N GLU A 983 15.74 47.76 29.60
CA GLU A 983 14.47 47.44 28.94
C GLU A 983 14.26 45.93 28.79
N LEU A 984 13.05 45.46 29.07
CA LEU A 984 12.69 44.05 28.87
C LEU A 984 12.48 43.74 27.38
N PRO A 985 12.77 42.51 26.93
CA PRO A 985 12.44 42.07 25.58
C PRO A 985 10.94 42.23 25.27
N ALA A 986 10.61 42.80 24.11
CA ALA A 986 9.23 43.03 23.68
C ALA A 986 8.31 41.77 23.69
N PRO A 987 8.80 40.56 23.32
CA PRO A 987 7.99 39.34 23.43
C PRO A 987 7.60 38.99 24.88
N MET A 988 8.49 39.27 25.84
CA MET A 988 8.25 39.04 27.26
C MET A 988 7.23 40.05 27.80
N LEU A 989 7.34 41.32 27.44
CA LEU A 989 6.33 42.35 27.78
C LEU A 989 4.95 41.99 27.25
N THR A 990 4.86 41.54 26.01
CA THR A 990 3.58 41.11 25.40
C THR A 990 2.97 39.91 26.13
N ALA A 991 3.80 38.92 26.51
CA ALA A 991 3.36 37.74 27.25
C ALA A 991 2.88 38.10 28.67
N ILE A 992 3.60 38.99 29.36
CA ILE A 992 3.20 39.52 30.68
C ILE A 992 1.89 40.32 30.55
N GLN A 993 1.76 41.21 29.57
CA GLN A 993 0.55 42.04 29.41
C GLN A 993 -0.72 41.18 29.29
N LYS A 994 -0.67 40.07 28.55
CA LYS A 994 -1.83 39.19 28.37
C LYS A 994 -2.15 38.33 29.60
N SER A 995 -1.16 37.97 30.40
CA SER A 995 -1.28 36.96 31.46
C SER A 995 -1.28 37.52 32.89
N LEU A 996 -0.68 38.68 33.12
CA LEU A 996 -0.59 39.36 34.42
C LEU A 996 -1.95 39.49 35.15
N PRO A 997 -3.09 39.75 34.47
CA PRO A 997 -4.40 39.74 35.14
C PRO A 997 -4.68 38.44 35.92
N LEU A 998 -4.30 37.29 35.35
CA LEU A 998 -4.53 35.97 35.96
C LEU A 998 -3.68 35.79 37.22
N TYR A 999 -2.42 36.22 37.19
CA TYR A 999 -1.53 36.16 38.35
C TYR A 999 -2.02 37.05 39.50
N LEU A 1000 -2.40 38.30 39.19
CA LEU A 1000 -2.89 39.24 40.21
C LEU A 1000 -4.17 38.73 40.88
N GLN A 1001 -5.10 38.19 40.09
CA GLN A 1001 -6.32 37.56 40.61
C GLN A 1001 -5.99 36.36 41.51
N GLY A 1002 -5.14 35.44 41.06
CA GLY A 1002 -4.76 34.25 41.84
C GLY A 1002 -4.01 34.58 43.13
N MET A 1003 -2.99 35.46 43.06
CA MET A 1003 -2.24 35.90 44.23
C MET A 1003 -3.14 36.60 45.25
N CYS A 1004 -4.11 37.41 44.80
CA CYS A 1004 -5.05 38.05 45.70
C CYS A 1004 -5.95 37.05 46.43
N ILE A 1005 -6.47 36.03 45.73
CA ILE A 1005 -7.28 34.97 46.34
C ILE A 1005 -6.47 34.22 47.41
N VAL A 1006 -5.20 33.90 47.14
CA VAL A 1006 -4.30 33.26 48.11
C VAL A 1006 -4.12 34.14 49.36
N CYS A 1007 -3.92 35.45 49.18
CA CYS A 1007 -3.78 36.39 50.29
C CYS A 1007 -5.04 36.48 51.17
N CYS A 1008 -6.24 36.33 50.58
CA CYS A 1008 -7.51 36.43 51.30
C CYS A 1008 -7.87 35.15 52.08
N GLN A 1009 -7.34 33.98 51.68
CA GLN A 1009 -7.74 32.67 52.21
C GLN A 1009 -6.76 32.08 53.23
N SER A 1010 -5.54 32.61 53.34
CA SER A 1010 -4.57 32.08 54.28
C SER A 1010 -5.00 32.34 55.74
N GLN A 1011 -5.10 31.28 56.55
CA GLN A 1011 -5.52 31.35 57.96
C GLN A 1011 -4.62 32.23 58.85
N ASN A 1012 -3.40 32.55 58.40
CA ASN A 1012 -2.56 33.61 58.95
C ASN A 1012 -2.44 34.74 57.91
N PRO A 1013 -2.58 36.02 58.28
CA PRO A 1013 -2.34 37.14 57.37
C PRO A 1013 -0.87 37.09 56.92
N ASN A 1014 -0.64 36.57 55.72
CA ASN A 1014 0.70 36.32 55.22
C ASN A 1014 1.24 37.65 54.68
N ALA A 1015 1.75 38.49 55.58
CA ALA A 1015 2.27 39.82 55.29
C ALA A 1015 3.27 39.82 54.12
N TYR A 1016 4.05 38.74 54.00
CA TYR A 1016 4.99 38.54 52.90
C TYR A 1016 4.32 38.40 51.52
N LEU A 1017 3.24 37.63 51.39
CA LEU A 1017 2.50 37.51 50.11
C LEU A 1017 1.83 38.82 49.71
N THR A 1018 1.30 39.56 50.69
CA THR A 1018 0.70 40.87 50.46
C THR A 1018 1.75 41.88 50.00
N GLN A 1019 2.95 41.82 50.59
CA GLN A 1019 4.10 42.60 50.14
C GLN A 1019 4.54 42.21 48.72
N LEU A 1020 4.60 40.92 48.42
CA LEU A 1020 4.99 40.40 47.10
C LEU A 1020 3.99 40.82 46.01
N LEU A 1021 2.68 40.76 46.30
CA LEU A 1021 1.61 41.28 45.44
C LEU A 1021 1.80 42.78 45.20
N GLY A 1022 2.06 43.55 46.26
CA GLY A 1022 2.36 44.99 46.16
C GLY A 1022 3.56 45.27 45.27
N ASN A 1023 4.65 44.52 45.43
CA ASN A 1023 5.86 44.66 44.62
C ASN A 1023 5.61 44.35 43.13
N VAL A 1024 4.83 43.30 42.81
CA VAL A 1024 4.47 42.98 41.42
C VAL A 1024 3.65 44.11 40.80
N ILE A 1025 2.65 44.62 41.52
CA ILE A 1025 1.82 45.74 41.06
C ILE A 1025 2.67 46.98 40.81
N GLU A 1026 3.56 47.33 41.75
CA GLU A 1026 4.47 48.49 41.64
C GLU A 1026 5.34 48.42 40.37
N GLN A 1027 5.95 47.26 40.11
CA GLN A 1027 6.85 47.10 38.97
C GLN A 1027 6.15 47.18 37.61
N TYR A 1028 4.91 46.68 37.50
CA TYR A 1028 4.22 46.57 36.22
C TYR A 1028 3.27 47.73 35.90
N ILE A 1029 2.81 48.52 36.89
CA ILE A 1029 2.08 49.77 36.59
C ILE A 1029 2.97 50.67 35.71
N GLY A 1030 4.17 51.02 36.18
CA GLY A 1030 5.06 51.95 35.45
C GLY A 1030 5.49 51.48 34.05
N ARG A 1031 5.59 50.15 33.84
CA ARG A 1031 6.09 49.54 32.58
C ARG A 1031 5.08 49.54 31.44
N PHE A 1032 3.77 49.46 31.74
CA PHE A 1032 2.72 49.41 30.71
C PHE A 1032 1.98 50.75 30.54
N LEU A 1033 2.45 51.81 31.19
CA LEU A 1033 1.96 53.16 30.90
C LEU A 1033 2.36 53.58 29.48
N PRO A 1034 1.48 54.27 28.73
CA PRO A 1034 1.81 54.82 27.42
C PRO A 1034 2.75 56.02 27.53
N ALA A 1035 3.64 56.18 26.55
CA ALA A 1035 4.57 57.31 26.48
C ALA A 1035 3.84 58.66 26.37
N SER A 1036 2.67 58.67 25.73
CA SER A 1036 1.74 59.80 25.71
C SER A 1036 0.64 59.63 26.78
N PRO A 1037 0.33 60.67 27.58
CA PRO A 1037 -0.65 60.59 28.66
C PRO A 1037 -2.08 60.81 28.14
N HIS A 1038 -2.55 59.90 27.29
CA HIS A 1038 -3.95 59.87 26.83
C HIS A 1038 -4.75 58.78 27.55
N VAL A 1039 -6.01 59.09 27.87
CA VAL A 1039 -6.97 58.16 28.52
C VAL A 1039 -7.41 57.05 27.56
N LEU A 1040 -7.47 57.35 26.26
CA LEU A 1040 -7.80 56.40 25.19
C LEU A 1040 -6.72 55.31 25.10
N GLY A 1041 -7.09 54.06 25.38
CA GLY A 1041 -6.21 52.88 25.31
C GLY A 1041 -5.73 52.35 26.68
N LEU A 1042 -5.83 53.13 27.76
CA LEU A 1042 -5.44 52.69 29.11
C LEU A 1042 -6.34 51.57 29.66
N GLY A 1043 -7.55 51.40 29.13
CA GLY A 1043 -8.42 50.28 29.49
C GLY A 1043 -7.84 48.90 29.20
N GLN A 1044 -6.85 48.78 28.30
CA GLN A 1044 -6.14 47.53 28.01
C GLN A 1044 -4.94 47.29 28.95
N HIS A 1045 -4.77 48.12 29.99
CA HIS A 1045 -3.69 47.97 30.95
C HIS A 1045 -3.89 46.69 31.79
N PRO A 1046 -2.88 45.81 31.94
CA PRO A 1046 -3.05 44.50 32.55
C PRO A 1046 -3.53 44.55 34.01
N VAL A 1047 -3.09 45.54 34.79
CA VAL A 1047 -3.57 45.73 36.17
C VAL A 1047 -5.04 46.12 36.22
N LEU A 1048 -5.55 46.89 35.24
CA LEU A 1048 -6.99 47.23 35.17
C LEU A 1048 -7.81 46.06 34.63
N LEU A 1049 -7.28 45.31 33.66
CA LEU A 1049 -7.91 44.08 33.17
C LEU A 1049 -8.12 43.04 34.29
N ALA A 1050 -7.24 43.02 35.30
CA ALA A 1050 -7.39 42.17 36.49
C ALA A 1050 -8.68 42.47 37.28
N LEU A 1051 -9.21 43.70 37.18
CA LEU A 1051 -10.40 44.17 37.89
C LEU A 1051 -11.70 44.09 37.06
N ARG A 1052 -11.60 43.92 35.72
CA ARG A 1052 -12.76 43.99 34.80
C ARG A 1052 -13.67 42.76 34.77
N ASN A 1053 -13.19 41.61 35.23
CA ASN A 1053 -13.95 40.36 35.18
C ASN A 1053 -14.53 40.04 36.56
N SER A 1054 -15.86 40.14 36.68
CA SER A 1054 -16.73 39.71 37.80
C SER A 1054 -17.08 40.76 38.85
N ALA A 1055 -18.29 41.32 38.72
CA ALA A 1055 -18.93 42.20 39.68
C ALA A 1055 -19.45 41.47 40.95
N THR A 1056 -19.00 40.24 41.26
CA THR A 1056 -19.67 39.38 42.25
C THR A 1056 -18.76 38.55 43.17
N VAL A 1057 -17.44 38.81 43.29
CA VAL A 1057 -16.55 38.01 44.16
C VAL A 1057 -15.82 38.88 45.21
N PRO A 1058 -15.92 38.60 46.53
CA PRO A 1058 -15.31 39.41 47.62
C PRO A 1058 -13.77 39.63 47.59
N PRO A 1059 -12.90 38.82 46.94
CA PRO A 1059 -11.46 39.07 46.87
C PRO A 1059 -11.05 40.28 46.01
N MET A 1060 -11.91 40.75 45.09
CA MET A 1060 -11.51 41.79 44.13
C MET A 1060 -11.44 43.19 44.76
N SER A 1061 -12.19 43.44 45.83
CA SER A 1061 -12.05 44.66 46.65
C SER A 1061 -10.68 44.70 47.35
N SER A 1062 -10.15 43.55 47.78
CA SER A 1062 -8.81 43.45 48.38
C SER A 1062 -7.70 43.75 47.38
N LEU A 1063 -7.81 43.25 46.14
CA LEU A 1063 -6.83 43.58 45.08
C LEU A 1063 -6.83 45.07 44.79
N LYS A 1064 -8.02 45.66 44.70
CA LYS A 1064 -8.21 47.09 44.46
C LYS A 1064 -7.58 47.95 45.57
N LYS A 1065 -7.83 47.62 46.84
CA LYS A 1065 -7.18 48.27 48.00
C LYS A 1065 -5.66 48.19 47.93
N CYS A 1066 -5.11 47.03 47.52
CA CYS A 1066 -3.67 46.87 47.33
C CYS A 1066 -3.12 47.78 46.22
N ILE A 1067 -3.80 47.87 45.07
CA ILE A 1067 -3.43 48.77 43.96
C ILE A 1067 -3.42 50.23 44.43
N VAL A 1068 -4.48 50.67 45.12
CA VAL A 1068 -4.60 52.02 45.67
C VAL A 1068 -3.46 52.33 46.65
N GLN A 1069 -3.13 51.38 47.53
CA GLN A 1069 -2.04 51.52 48.49
C GLN A 1069 -0.66 51.61 47.82
N VAL A 1070 -0.42 50.81 46.77
CA VAL A 1070 0.80 50.90 45.96
C VAL A 1070 0.90 52.24 45.26
N ILE A 1071 -0.20 52.74 44.67
CA ILE A 1071 -0.20 54.04 44.00
C ILE A 1071 0.17 55.17 44.96
N ARG A 1072 -0.46 55.19 46.16
CA ARG A 1072 -0.15 56.16 47.20
C ARG A 1072 1.33 56.12 47.59
N LYS A 1073 1.86 54.93 47.90
CA LYS A 1073 3.22 54.74 48.42
C LYS A 1073 4.31 55.00 47.37
N SER A 1074 4.12 54.54 46.14
CA SER A 1074 5.18 54.54 45.12
C SER A 1074 5.15 55.74 44.19
N TYR A 1075 3.98 56.38 43.99
CA TYR A 1075 3.82 57.45 43.01
C TYR A 1075 3.36 58.80 43.59
N PHE A 1076 2.80 58.85 44.81
CA PHE A 1076 2.38 60.10 45.46
C PHE A 1076 3.22 60.52 46.68
N GLU A 1077 4.10 59.65 47.19
CA GLU A 1077 5.13 60.02 48.15
C GLU A 1077 6.34 60.65 47.44
N PHE A 1078 6.37 61.98 47.39
CA PHE A 1078 7.50 62.74 46.85
C PHE A 1078 8.75 62.54 47.74
N LYS A 1079 9.74 61.83 47.22
CA LYS A 1079 11.06 61.67 47.85
C LYS A 1079 11.91 62.93 47.59
N GLY A 1080 11.71 63.97 48.40
CA GLY A 1080 12.41 65.26 48.24
C GLY A 1080 11.80 66.14 47.14
N SER A 1081 12.64 66.94 46.46
CA SER A 1081 12.22 67.86 45.38
C SER A 1081 12.06 67.22 44.00
N LEU A 1082 12.38 65.93 43.86
CA LEU A 1082 12.30 65.21 42.60
C LEU A 1082 10.85 64.75 42.35
N LEU A 1083 10.30 65.16 41.21
CA LEU A 1083 8.99 64.72 40.75
C LEU A 1083 9.05 63.25 40.33
N PRO A 1084 8.04 62.43 40.68
CA PRO A 1084 7.93 61.07 40.18
C PRO A 1084 7.92 61.03 38.64
N PRO A 1085 8.69 60.14 38.00
CA PRO A 1085 8.70 60.04 36.54
C PRO A 1085 7.32 59.60 36.02
N ARG A 1086 6.89 60.19 34.88
CA ARG A 1086 5.64 59.86 34.17
C ARG A 1086 4.34 60.14 34.97
N LEU A 1087 4.36 61.14 35.85
CA LEU A 1087 3.22 61.54 36.69
C LEU A 1087 1.92 61.77 35.90
N ALA A 1088 1.98 62.38 34.71
CA ALA A 1088 0.81 62.57 33.84
C ALA A 1088 0.17 61.23 33.43
N SER A 1089 0.96 60.23 33.04
CA SER A 1089 0.45 58.91 32.67
C SER A 1089 -0.16 58.15 33.86
N ILE A 1090 0.40 58.34 35.06
CA ILE A 1090 -0.15 57.76 36.31
C ILE A 1090 -1.48 58.40 36.67
N LEU A 1091 -1.62 59.72 36.54
CA LEU A 1091 -2.90 60.41 36.75
C LEU A 1091 -3.96 59.99 35.72
N ALA A 1092 -3.57 59.76 34.45
CA ALA A 1092 -4.46 59.18 33.45
C ALA A 1092 -4.89 57.75 33.81
N PHE A 1093 -3.99 56.94 34.38
CA PHE A 1093 -4.29 55.60 34.88
C PHE A 1093 -5.28 55.63 36.05
N ILE A 1094 -5.07 56.50 37.04
CA ILE A 1094 -5.98 56.67 38.18
C ILE A 1094 -7.36 57.12 37.69
N LEU A 1095 -7.42 58.05 36.74
CA LEU A 1095 -8.67 58.52 36.17
C LEU A 1095 -9.45 57.36 35.54
N GLN A 1096 -8.76 56.46 34.84
CA GLN A 1096 -9.39 55.28 34.23
C GLN A 1096 -9.81 54.25 35.30
N LEU A 1097 -9.01 54.04 36.34
CA LEU A 1097 -9.36 53.20 37.49
C LEU A 1097 -10.66 53.69 38.16
N VAL A 1098 -10.78 55.01 38.38
CA VAL A 1098 -11.97 55.64 38.98
C VAL A 1098 -13.19 55.53 38.07
N LYS A 1099 -13.02 55.64 36.75
CA LYS A 1099 -14.11 55.53 35.78
C LYS A 1099 -14.64 54.11 35.62
N GLU A 1100 -13.78 53.10 35.67
CA GLU A 1100 -14.16 51.71 35.40
C GLU A 1100 -14.58 50.90 36.63
N THR A 1101 -14.25 51.38 37.85
CA THR A 1101 -14.53 50.67 39.10
C THR A 1101 -15.28 51.57 40.07
N ASN A 1102 -16.30 51.03 40.76
CA ASN A 1102 -16.99 51.76 41.85
C ASN A 1102 -16.01 51.99 42.99
N ILE A 1103 -15.54 53.23 43.20
CA ILE A 1103 -14.59 53.60 44.26
C ILE A 1103 -15.28 53.80 45.60
N ASP A 1104 -14.74 53.12 46.63
CA ASP A 1104 -15.19 53.30 48.02
C ASP A 1104 -14.59 54.58 48.61
N VAL A 1105 -15.31 55.20 49.54
CA VAL A 1105 -14.89 56.45 50.20
C VAL A 1105 -13.49 56.34 50.84
N SER A 1106 -13.18 55.20 51.46
CA SER A 1106 -11.86 54.95 52.06
C SER A 1106 -10.71 54.93 51.05
N GLU A 1107 -10.98 54.60 49.78
CA GLU A 1107 -9.97 54.59 48.72
C GLU A 1107 -9.73 56.01 48.18
N ILE A 1108 -10.78 56.85 48.17
CA ILE A 1108 -10.70 58.26 47.81
C ILE A 1108 -9.87 59.01 48.86
N GLU A 1109 -10.05 58.73 50.14
CA GLU A 1109 -9.25 59.29 51.24
C GLU A 1109 -7.74 59.05 51.05
N LEU A 1110 -7.36 57.89 50.48
CA LEU A 1110 -5.96 57.53 50.26
C LEU A 1110 -5.32 58.20 49.03
N LEU A 1111 -6.09 58.41 47.97
CA LEU A 1111 -5.58 58.91 46.69
C LEU A 1111 -5.72 60.43 46.52
N LEU A 1112 -6.82 61.01 47.01
CA LEU A 1112 -7.14 62.43 46.84
C LEU A 1112 -6.05 63.38 47.36
N PRO A 1113 -5.40 63.16 48.53
CA PRO A 1113 -4.29 63.99 48.98
C PRO A 1113 -3.13 64.07 47.95
N GLY A 1114 -2.84 62.95 47.27
CA GLY A 1114 -1.81 62.89 46.24
C GLY A 1114 -2.17 63.71 45.00
N VAL A 1115 -3.43 63.65 44.56
CA VAL A 1115 -3.96 64.45 43.43
C VAL A 1115 -3.94 65.94 43.76
N LEU A 1116 -4.38 66.32 44.96
CA LEU A 1116 -4.36 67.71 45.43
C LEU A 1116 -2.93 68.26 45.53
N LYS A 1117 -2.00 67.44 46.03
CA LYS A 1117 -0.58 67.77 46.06
C LYS A 1117 0.01 67.99 44.66
N CYS A 1118 -0.43 67.23 43.65
CA CYS A 1118 -0.01 67.43 42.26
C CYS A 1118 -0.53 68.76 41.68
N LEU A 1119 -1.77 69.15 41.98
CA LEU A 1119 -2.35 70.42 41.50
C LEU A 1119 -1.61 71.66 42.03
N VAL A 1120 -1.05 71.55 43.24
CA VAL A 1120 -0.29 72.62 43.89
C VAL A 1120 1.18 72.63 43.45
N LEU A 1121 1.87 71.49 43.54
CA LEU A 1121 3.33 71.45 43.41
C LEU A 1121 3.84 71.32 41.96
N VAL A 1122 2.98 70.97 40.99
CA VAL A 1122 3.40 70.68 39.61
C VAL A 1122 2.84 71.71 38.64
N SER A 1123 3.73 72.38 37.89
CA SER A 1123 3.35 73.41 36.91
C SER A 1123 3.05 72.88 35.51
N GLU A 1124 3.25 71.59 35.25
CA GLU A 1124 3.03 70.97 33.93
C GLU A 1124 1.54 70.98 33.55
N PRO A 1125 1.16 71.52 32.37
CA PRO A 1125 -0.25 71.75 32.01
C PRO A 1125 -1.05 70.45 31.85
N GLN A 1126 -0.42 69.38 31.35
CA GLN A 1126 -1.07 68.08 31.21
C GLN A 1126 -1.35 67.41 32.57
N VAL A 1127 -0.42 67.51 33.52
CA VAL A 1127 -0.59 67.03 34.90
C VAL A 1127 -1.72 67.79 35.58
N LYS A 1128 -1.76 69.13 35.47
CA LYS A 1128 -2.84 69.94 36.03
C LYS A 1128 -4.20 69.55 35.46
N ARG A 1129 -4.32 69.42 34.13
CA ARG A 1129 -5.58 68.98 33.49
C ARG A 1129 -6.05 67.63 34.02
N LEU A 1130 -5.19 66.61 34.02
CA LEU A 1130 -5.55 65.26 34.46
C LEU A 1130 -5.82 65.19 35.96
N ALA A 1131 -5.09 65.94 36.80
CA ALA A 1131 -5.35 66.01 38.23
C ALA A 1131 -6.68 66.71 38.53
N THR A 1132 -7.04 67.76 37.76
CA THR A 1132 -8.37 68.39 37.86
C THR A 1132 -9.48 67.44 37.44
N GLU A 1133 -9.30 66.68 36.34
CA GLU A 1133 -10.27 65.66 35.93
C GLU A 1133 -10.44 64.56 37.00
N ASN A 1134 -9.35 64.06 37.59
CA ASN A 1134 -9.41 63.10 38.71
C ASN A 1134 -10.17 63.65 39.90
N LEU A 1135 -9.85 64.89 40.31
CA LEU A 1135 -10.56 65.59 41.39
C LEU A 1135 -12.06 65.66 41.10
N GLN A 1136 -12.45 66.06 39.89
CA GLN A 1136 -13.85 66.17 39.50
C GLN A 1136 -14.58 64.82 39.56
N TYR A 1137 -13.97 63.74 39.07
CA TYR A 1137 -14.56 62.40 39.10
C TYR A 1137 -14.66 61.83 40.51
N MET A 1138 -13.62 61.99 41.34
CA MET A 1138 -13.61 61.49 42.71
C MET A 1138 -14.63 62.20 43.61
N VAL A 1139 -14.76 63.52 43.47
CA VAL A 1139 -15.79 64.29 44.20
C VAL A 1139 -17.19 63.90 43.75
N LYS A 1140 -17.43 63.79 42.44
CA LYS A 1140 -18.73 63.30 41.91
C LYS A 1140 -19.06 61.88 42.36
N ALA A 1141 -18.07 60.99 42.44
CA ALA A 1141 -18.27 59.62 42.92
C ALA A 1141 -18.77 59.58 44.38
N CYS A 1142 -18.26 60.48 45.24
CA CYS A 1142 -18.73 60.61 46.62
C CYS A 1142 -20.17 61.14 46.76
N GLN A 1143 -20.70 61.85 45.76
CA GLN A 1143 -22.06 62.42 45.80
C GLN A 1143 -23.17 61.40 45.55
N VAL A 1144 -22.89 60.37 44.74
CA VAL A 1144 -23.89 59.40 44.29
C VAL A 1144 -24.27 58.39 45.39
N GLY A 1145 -23.45 58.27 46.46
CA GLY A 1145 -23.74 57.44 47.64
C GLY A 1145 -24.22 58.27 48.83
N SER A 1146 -25.54 58.49 48.96
CA SER A 1146 -26.14 59.35 49.98
C SER A 1146 -26.17 58.73 51.40
N GLY A 1147 -25.00 58.62 52.04
CA GLY A 1147 -24.86 58.59 53.50
C GLY A 1147 -24.11 59.84 53.96
N GLY A 1148 -24.25 60.31 55.21
CA GLY A 1148 -23.54 61.52 55.69
C GLY A 1148 -22.02 61.35 55.92
N GLU A 1149 -21.52 60.11 55.97
CA GLU A 1149 -20.09 59.79 56.21
C GLU A 1149 -19.08 60.17 55.12
N PRO A 1150 -19.37 60.09 53.81
CA PRO A 1150 -18.43 60.47 52.75
C PRO A 1150 -18.11 61.96 52.75
N ALA A 1151 -19.10 62.80 53.07
CA ALA A 1151 -18.93 64.25 53.10
C ALA A 1151 -18.02 64.69 54.25
N THR A 1152 -18.10 64.05 55.42
CA THR A 1152 -17.24 64.38 56.58
C THR A 1152 -15.79 63.94 56.36
N GLN A 1153 -15.57 62.76 55.78
CA GLN A 1153 -14.23 62.28 55.41
C GLN A 1153 -13.59 63.14 54.31
N LEU A 1154 -14.35 63.50 53.27
CA LEU A 1154 -13.89 64.39 52.20
C LEU A 1154 -13.51 65.77 52.74
N THR A 1155 -14.35 66.33 53.63
CA THR A 1155 -14.08 67.60 54.33
C THR A 1155 -12.81 67.51 55.17
N SER A 1156 -12.55 66.39 55.86
CA SER A 1156 -11.32 66.17 56.63
C SER A 1156 -10.06 66.20 55.74
N VAL A 1157 -10.11 65.54 54.58
CA VAL A 1157 -9.00 65.53 53.61
C VAL A 1157 -8.69 66.93 53.10
N PHE A 1158 -9.71 67.70 52.71
CA PHE A 1158 -9.52 69.08 52.24
C PHE A 1158 -9.07 70.03 53.36
N ARG A 1159 -9.56 69.85 54.58
CA ARG A 1159 -9.10 70.62 55.75
C ARG A 1159 -7.60 70.45 55.97
N LYS A 1160 -7.12 69.20 55.96
CA LYS A 1160 -5.70 68.90 56.08
C LYS A 1160 -4.87 69.45 54.92
N PHE A 1161 -5.42 69.38 53.69
CA PHE A 1161 -4.77 69.98 52.51
C PHE A 1161 -4.59 71.50 52.64
N ILE A 1162 -5.60 72.21 53.17
CA ILE A 1162 -5.51 73.66 53.43
C ILE A 1162 -4.46 73.95 54.50
N GLU A 1163 -4.42 73.16 55.58
CA GLU A 1163 -3.42 73.32 56.65
C GLU A 1163 -1.99 73.09 56.13
N ASP A 1164 -1.78 72.07 55.31
CA ASP A 1164 -0.45 71.68 54.80
C ASP A 1164 0.12 72.67 53.76
N TYR A 1165 -0.73 73.31 52.94
CA TYR A 1165 -0.30 74.15 51.80
C TYR A 1165 -0.73 75.63 51.87
N GLY A 1166 -1.67 75.97 52.75
CA GLY A 1166 -2.34 77.27 52.83
C GLY A 1166 -1.44 78.48 53.03
N MET A 1167 -0.23 78.27 53.57
CA MET A 1167 0.73 79.34 53.86
C MET A 1167 1.67 79.70 52.70
N ARG A 1168 1.75 78.87 51.66
CA ARG A 1168 2.67 79.05 50.52
C ARG A 1168 2.01 79.04 49.14
N TYR A 1169 0.81 78.45 49.01
CA TYR A 1169 0.15 78.23 47.72
C TYR A 1169 -1.36 78.58 47.76
N ASP A 1170 -1.69 79.57 48.57
CA ASP A 1170 -3.00 80.13 48.86
C ASP A 1170 -3.86 80.41 47.60
N TYR A 1171 -3.34 81.12 46.59
CA TYR A 1171 -4.09 81.38 45.35
C TYR A 1171 -4.48 80.09 44.60
N GLN A 1172 -3.58 79.10 44.58
CA GLN A 1172 -3.83 77.82 43.91
C GLN A 1172 -4.86 76.98 44.66
N ILE A 1173 -4.83 77.00 45.99
CA ILE A 1173 -5.80 76.32 46.84
C ILE A 1173 -7.20 76.88 46.60
N TYR A 1174 -7.36 78.20 46.56
CA TYR A 1174 -8.67 78.80 46.28
C TYR A 1174 -9.21 78.41 44.90
N SER A 1175 -8.38 78.40 43.85
CA SER A 1175 -8.78 77.94 42.52
C SER A 1175 -9.17 76.46 42.45
N ILE A 1176 -8.48 75.60 43.20
CA ILE A 1176 -8.83 74.17 43.32
C ILE A 1176 -10.18 74.03 44.03
N LEU A 1177 -10.39 74.76 45.13
CA LEU A 1177 -11.64 74.76 45.87
C LEU A 1177 -12.80 75.40 45.11
N GLU A 1178 -12.55 76.34 44.18
CA GLU A 1178 -13.58 76.86 43.25
C GLU A 1178 -14.11 75.71 42.37
N THR A 1179 -13.21 74.83 41.91
CA THR A 1179 -13.60 73.65 41.13
C THR A 1179 -14.40 72.66 41.99
N VAL A 1180 -14.04 72.50 43.26
CA VAL A 1180 -14.80 71.64 44.20
C VAL A 1180 -16.15 72.26 44.55
N ALA A 1181 -16.23 73.57 44.78
CA ALA A 1181 -17.46 74.30 45.07
C ALA A 1181 -18.48 74.20 43.91
N ALA A 1182 -18.01 74.19 42.67
CA ALA A 1182 -18.85 73.98 41.50
C ALA A 1182 -19.45 72.56 41.41
N LEU A 1183 -18.83 71.58 42.07
CA LEU A 1183 -19.32 70.20 42.11
C LEU A 1183 -20.14 69.93 43.36
N ASP A 1184 -19.59 70.24 44.53
CA ASP A 1184 -20.16 70.04 45.85
C ASP A 1184 -19.95 71.29 46.73
N GLN A 1185 -20.96 72.16 46.75
CA GLN A 1185 -20.91 73.39 47.56
C GLN A 1185 -20.83 73.09 49.07
N GLN A 1186 -21.41 71.98 49.53
CA GLN A 1186 -21.50 71.66 50.96
C GLN A 1186 -20.12 71.37 51.55
N VAL A 1187 -19.26 70.64 50.84
CA VAL A 1187 -17.90 70.34 51.30
C VAL A 1187 -17.10 71.62 51.56
N VAL A 1188 -17.22 72.62 50.68
CA VAL A 1188 -16.47 73.88 50.79
C VAL A 1188 -17.05 74.80 51.88
N ILE A 1189 -18.38 74.80 52.07
CA ILE A 1189 -19.01 75.53 53.18
C ILE A 1189 -18.46 75.08 54.55
N HIS A 1190 -18.27 73.77 54.75
CA HIS A 1190 -17.69 73.23 55.98
C HIS A 1190 -16.19 73.54 56.18
N LEU A 1191 -15.53 74.15 55.20
CA LEU A 1191 -14.10 74.53 55.24
C LEU A 1191 -13.88 76.04 55.43
N ILE A 1192 -14.93 76.87 55.36
CA ILE A 1192 -14.83 78.34 55.46
C ILE A 1192 -14.05 78.76 56.72
N SER A 1193 -14.34 78.17 57.88
CA SER A 1193 -13.63 78.50 59.12
C SER A 1193 -12.12 78.25 59.04
N THR A 1194 -11.70 77.16 58.38
CA THR A 1194 -10.29 76.82 58.19
C THR A 1194 -9.62 77.74 57.16
N LEU A 1195 -10.33 78.09 56.08
CA LEU A 1195 -9.82 79.00 55.04
C LEU A 1195 -9.64 80.43 55.57
N THR A 1196 -10.62 80.95 56.30
CA THR A 1196 -10.55 82.26 56.95
C THR A 1196 -9.40 82.29 57.97
N GLN A 1197 -9.21 81.22 58.74
CA GLN A 1197 -8.08 81.12 59.68
C GLN A 1197 -6.73 81.06 58.96
N SER A 1198 -6.63 80.30 57.86
CA SER A 1198 -5.42 80.23 57.03
C SER A 1198 -5.06 81.60 56.46
N LEU A 1199 -6.04 82.34 55.93
CA LEU A 1199 -5.86 83.71 55.43
C LEU A 1199 -5.35 84.66 56.52
N LYS A 1200 -5.99 84.64 57.71
CA LYS A 1200 -5.56 85.44 58.88
C LYS A 1200 -4.12 85.09 59.29
N SER A 1201 -3.76 83.81 59.27
CA SER A 1201 -2.41 83.35 59.62
C SER A 1201 -1.34 83.72 58.58
N SER A 1202 -1.67 83.74 57.28
CA SER A 1202 -0.76 84.22 56.23
C SER A 1202 -0.55 85.74 56.32
N GLU A 1203 -1.62 86.49 56.60
CA GLU A 1203 -1.55 87.95 56.78
C GLU A 1203 -0.73 88.35 58.00
N GLN A 1204 -0.83 87.60 59.10
CA GLN A 1204 0.01 87.81 60.30
C GLN A 1204 1.51 87.60 60.03
N LYS A 1205 1.87 86.69 59.13
CA LYS A 1205 3.26 86.28 58.90
C LYS A 1205 3.98 87.12 57.84
N TRP A 1206 3.25 87.68 56.86
CA TRP A 1206 3.80 88.47 55.74
C TRP A 1206 3.44 89.97 55.81
N GLY A 1207 2.61 90.37 56.79
CA GLY A 1207 2.14 91.74 57.01
C GLY A 1207 0.73 91.96 56.44
N LEU A 1208 -0.16 92.53 57.27
CA LEU A 1208 -1.52 92.91 56.89
C LEU A 1208 -1.50 93.87 55.68
N GLY A 1209 -2.32 93.58 54.67
CA GLY A 1209 -2.57 94.48 53.53
C GLY A 1209 -1.67 94.31 52.29
N ARG A 1210 -0.65 93.44 52.29
CA ARG A 1210 0.20 93.21 51.10
C ARG A 1210 -0.30 92.13 50.12
N ASN A 1211 -1.42 91.47 50.42
CA ASN A 1211 -1.96 90.35 49.63
C ASN A 1211 -3.41 90.60 49.17
N ILE A 1212 -3.70 91.78 48.61
CA ILE A 1212 -5.03 92.12 48.04
C ILE A 1212 -5.51 91.05 47.05
N ALA A 1213 -4.59 90.55 46.21
CA ALA A 1213 -4.87 89.46 45.27
C ALA A 1213 -5.32 88.15 45.95
N GLN A 1214 -4.83 87.85 47.16
CA GLN A 1214 -5.22 86.66 47.94
C GLN A 1214 -6.64 86.83 48.51
N ARG A 1215 -6.97 88.01 49.04
CA ARG A 1215 -8.33 88.34 49.52
C ARG A 1215 -9.35 88.38 48.39
N GLU A 1216 -8.97 88.91 47.24
CA GLU A 1216 -9.81 88.91 46.03
C GLU A 1216 -10.08 87.47 45.55
N ALA A 1217 -9.05 86.63 45.49
CA ALA A 1217 -9.20 85.21 45.14
C ALA A 1217 -10.08 84.44 46.15
N TYR A 1218 -9.94 84.72 47.46
CA TYR A 1218 -10.79 84.10 48.47
C TYR A 1218 -12.23 84.59 48.40
N SER A 1219 -12.45 85.89 48.21
CA SER A 1219 -13.79 86.48 48.02
C SER A 1219 -14.46 85.92 46.76
N LYS A 1220 -13.68 85.70 45.70
CA LYS A 1220 -14.15 85.04 44.48
C LYS A 1220 -14.59 83.60 44.76
N LEU A 1221 -13.83 82.81 45.52
CA LEU A 1221 -14.26 81.47 45.97
C LEU A 1221 -15.56 81.53 46.77
N LEU A 1222 -15.65 82.41 47.77
CA LEU A 1222 -16.83 82.55 48.62
C LEU A 1222 -18.09 82.93 47.83
N SER A 1223 -17.95 83.69 46.74
CA SER A 1223 -19.08 84.05 45.87
C SER A 1223 -19.77 82.84 45.22
N HIS A 1224 -19.06 81.70 45.08
CA HIS A 1224 -19.60 80.45 44.53
C HIS A 1224 -20.37 79.60 45.57
N LEU A 1225 -20.43 80.01 46.84
CA LEU A 1225 -21.02 79.25 47.96
C LEU A 1225 -22.41 79.75 48.40
N GLY A 1226 -23.05 80.61 47.60
CA GLY A 1226 -24.37 81.16 47.90
C GLY A 1226 -24.36 82.09 49.13
N GLN A 1227 -25.46 82.08 49.91
CA GLN A 1227 -25.66 83.03 51.02
C GLN A 1227 -24.57 82.95 52.10
N VAL A 1228 -24.14 81.73 52.47
CA VAL A 1228 -23.13 81.54 53.53
C VAL A 1228 -21.77 82.15 53.14
N GLY A 1229 -21.44 82.13 51.84
CA GLY A 1229 -20.24 82.78 51.33
C GLY A 1229 -20.34 84.31 51.32
N GLN A 1230 -21.50 84.86 50.94
CA GLN A 1230 -21.77 86.30 50.99
C GLN A 1230 -21.64 86.86 52.42
N ASP A 1231 -22.18 86.13 53.40
CA ASP A 1231 -22.11 86.51 54.82
C ASP A 1231 -20.66 86.55 55.35
N GLU A 1232 -19.76 85.71 54.80
CA GLU A 1232 -18.33 85.71 55.17
C GLU A 1232 -17.55 86.80 54.41
N ILE A 1233 -17.88 87.11 53.15
CA ILE A 1233 -17.29 88.24 52.40
C ILE A 1233 -17.53 89.55 53.15
N GLN A 1234 -18.76 89.76 53.64
CA GLN A 1234 -19.12 90.94 54.41
C GLN A 1234 -18.29 91.04 55.71
N ARG A 1235 -18.10 89.92 56.42
CA ARG A 1235 -17.22 89.86 57.61
C ARG A 1235 -15.76 90.19 57.30
N LEU A 1236 -15.22 89.74 56.16
CA LEU A 1236 -13.84 90.04 55.75
C LEU A 1236 -13.65 91.52 55.37
N GLN A 1237 -14.65 92.14 54.76
CA GLN A 1237 -14.65 93.57 54.45
C GLN A 1237 -14.66 94.41 55.74
N ASP A 1238 -15.49 94.03 56.71
CA ASP A 1238 -15.54 94.66 58.04
C ASP A 1238 -14.22 94.50 58.81
N ASP A 1239 -13.57 93.32 58.75
CA ASP A 1239 -12.25 93.07 59.35
C ASP A 1239 -11.12 93.89 58.68
N ASN A 1240 -11.21 94.18 57.37
CA ASN A 1240 -10.24 95.03 56.66
C ASN A 1240 -10.32 96.50 57.11
N ILE A 1241 -11.55 97.00 57.25
CA ILE A 1241 -11.80 98.38 57.69
C ILE A 1241 -11.28 98.57 59.12
N LYS A 1242 -11.37 97.55 59.98
CA LYS A 1242 -10.85 97.56 61.34
C LYS A 1242 -9.33 97.43 61.48
N SER A 1243 -8.60 96.99 60.47
CA SER A 1243 -7.13 96.85 60.52
C SER A 1243 -6.36 97.96 59.77
N ILE A 1244 -7.06 98.76 58.95
CA ILE A 1244 -6.52 99.95 58.26
C ILE A 1244 -6.64 101.20 59.16
N LEU A 1245 -7.56 101.15 60.14
CA LEU A 1245 -7.60 102.00 61.34
C LEU A 1245 -6.65 101.42 62.40
#